data_AF-A0A376B4J3-F1
#
_entry.id   AF-A0A376B4J3-F1
#
_cell.length_a   1.000
_cell.length_b   1.000
_cell.length_c   1.000
_cell.angle_alpha   90.00
_cell.angle_beta   90.00
_cell.angle_gamma   90.00
#
_symmetry.space_group_name_H-M   'P 1'
#
loop_
_entity.id
_entity.type
_entity.pdbx_description
1 polymer ?
#
loop_
_entity_poly.entity_id
_entity_poly.type
_entity_poly.pdbx_seq_one_letter_code
_entity_poly.pdbx_strand_id
1 'polypeptide(L)'
;MLFSQDPTIISLSSTDSLSARSISVKPSVKKSEYEENIIPKLKYGRALKLAISMGVLFILFLISFSFFTKFEGADTPECRPIYMYPSYAKIDGFDHKHTRFAPKYHLYLYREQGKDILPLEDDKIQLNGVPVLFIPGNAGSFKQVRSIAAAAANIYYDSFDTIKNSQNTHNLDFFTADFNEDFTAFHGRTMLDQAEYVNDAVKYILSLYASSSKAKNFDTYGPLPKSVILIGHSMGGIVAKVMPTLRNYIPESINTIITLSSPHSTAPVTFDGDILKIYNKINRFWEAQYRDSNSFFYNNVSLISITGGILDNVLPADYTSIESIIPYKNGFTVYTTTISGVWTSIDHLAIVWCDQLRTIVAKSLLEIVDKYSSMKTISLSGRMKVFRKKYLSGFEVEAAQDYNVVSLPGEHIKKYEDAYFKNSIVVESDTYVSINSSFPETFDRHYILNLPLKSEELNFNLITSSKDNLELLFCQRNVKRIELDNLTEESQLRCVSALDDLNMIPNFLLDSSSASSPGNKNGHHPFHMMSINSTILSRYDTIIMSLKSSSNAFADFELTTRESTETLNINLFMLFFKGCTILVDNNKLVNGFRLPHLWTSLVSLNVFAKQSYVENTFKPFIRQYIEQPFETKWHIIKGTDGMNVKINQHNVSPYIPVELTHDKSLKMAVMKSYNTKLTLKLGIDWGYTFKMLFIRYRLIIASLPFSLVCLALLVQFRFYIKSGNKFFPSFKAGLVYIIETHLTLLLTMSAILSIVTNYLNIQHLLYLTDPIGLNDPFFPSGKNVNTNNYYLGLREIFMAWLGPFFCLISIMILYLLATLFDGIEYISYKAYSLICVAKPLHSLDIGLGPNIVSTNQATGIEHNIFNKRRIVGATSLICLVLFYIPYQFAFVILFVLQLLVCIKMSKLLGRTDDLHCTNLRNYNNSILMFFLFVLPINVPVVIVFLHNFAINWETPFRSHHNCLSIISIILLVESNTAYRIPRFSEFTGRVLLLLLGFSVYFSVVYGVRNLYGIHILLNICCAWLFMNSLNKKNLGYYSK
;
A
#
# COMPACT_ATOMS: atom_id res chain seq x y z
N MET A 1 -44.39 66.65 -38.98
CA MET A 1 -44.87 67.81 -38.20
C MET A 1 -44.15 67.75 -36.86
N LEU A 2 -42.93 68.25 -36.68
CA LEU A 2 -42.41 69.64 -36.74
C LEU A 2 -43.12 70.62 -35.78
N PHE A 3 -42.29 71.16 -34.89
CA PHE A 3 -42.42 72.32 -33.99
C PHE A 3 -43.38 72.20 -32.80
N SER A 4 -43.16 72.75 -31.60
CA SER A 4 -42.04 73.29 -30.79
C SER A 4 -42.66 74.35 -29.85
N GLN A 5 -41.98 74.60 -28.74
CA GLN A 5 -41.92 75.87 -27.98
C GLN A 5 -42.90 76.11 -26.83
N ASP A 6 -42.33 76.03 -25.62
CA ASP A 6 -42.68 76.79 -24.42
C ASP A 6 -42.64 78.31 -24.67
N PRO A 7 -43.26 79.13 -23.79
CA PRO A 7 -42.43 79.93 -22.87
C PRO A 7 -43.01 80.22 -21.46
N THR A 8 -42.14 80.08 -20.45
CA THR A 8 -41.82 80.97 -19.31
C THR A 8 -42.84 81.89 -18.58
N ILE A 9 -42.82 81.74 -17.23
CA ILE A 9 -42.59 82.74 -16.14
C ILE A 9 -43.78 83.32 -15.30
N ILE A 10 -43.81 82.87 -14.03
CA ILE A 10 -43.92 83.56 -12.71
C ILE A 10 -45.14 84.45 -12.36
N SER A 11 -45.85 84.10 -11.27
CA SER A 11 -46.09 85.02 -10.13
C SER A 11 -46.45 84.27 -8.84
N LEU A 12 -45.87 84.74 -7.73
CA LEU A 12 -45.98 84.25 -6.35
C LEU A 12 -47.20 84.85 -5.61
N SER A 13 -47.73 84.14 -4.62
CA SER A 13 -48.06 84.77 -3.32
C SER A 13 -47.95 83.77 -2.16
N SER A 14 -47.52 84.32 -1.03
CA SER A 14 -46.85 83.73 0.14
C SER A 14 -47.73 83.75 1.39
N THR A 15 -47.43 82.88 2.38
CA THR A 15 -47.40 83.10 3.85
C THR A 15 -47.25 81.72 4.55
N ASP A 16 -46.05 81.31 5.00
CA ASP A 16 -45.39 81.56 6.32
C ASP A 16 -46.12 80.89 7.51
N SER A 17 -45.53 80.02 8.35
CA SER A 17 -44.22 80.05 9.05
C SER A 17 -43.87 78.64 9.63
N LEU A 18 -42.66 78.05 9.40
CA LEU A 18 -41.42 78.04 10.24
C LEU A 18 -41.62 77.54 11.69
N SER A 19 -40.87 76.59 12.29
CA SER A 19 -39.57 75.97 12.00
C SER A 19 -39.29 74.77 12.94
N ALA A 20 -38.54 73.75 12.48
CA ALA A 20 -37.53 73.02 13.28
C ALA A 20 -36.66 72.13 12.36
N ARG A 21 -35.35 72.36 12.40
CA ARG A 21 -34.30 71.73 11.58
C ARG A 21 -34.22 70.21 11.75
N SER A 22 -34.25 69.45 10.66
CA SER A 22 -33.67 68.10 10.58
C SER A 22 -32.38 68.12 9.77
N ILE A 23 -31.27 67.85 10.45
CA ILE A 23 -29.92 67.73 9.88
C ILE A 23 -29.89 66.53 8.92
N SER A 24 -29.46 66.78 7.68
CA SER A 24 -29.20 65.77 6.67
C SER A 24 -27.92 64.99 7.00
N VAL A 25 -28.06 63.71 7.33
CA VAL A 25 -26.93 62.76 7.34
C VAL A 25 -26.95 62.03 6.00
N LYS A 26 -25.92 62.29 5.17
CA LYS A 26 -25.70 61.60 3.88
C LYS A 26 -25.69 60.07 4.09
N PRO A 27 -26.32 59.28 3.21
CA PRO A 27 -26.22 57.83 3.26
C PRO A 27 -24.82 57.38 2.86
N SER A 28 -24.31 56.44 3.64
CA SER A 28 -23.02 55.75 3.53
C SER A 28 -22.74 55.16 2.15
N VAL A 29 -21.46 55.25 1.76
CA VAL A 29 -20.82 54.73 0.54
C VAL A 29 -21.32 53.32 0.15
N LYS A 30 -21.73 53.16 -1.11
CA LYS A 30 -22.33 51.95 -1.68
C LYS A 30 -21.33 50.80 -1.81
N LYS A 31 -21.77 49.61 -1.37
CA LYS A 31 -21.18 48.27 -1.59
C LYS A 31 -20.67 48.02 -3.02
N SER A 32 -21.29 48.66 -4.02
CA SER A 32 -20.96 48.48 -5.45
C SER A 32 -19.62 49.10 -5.87
N GLU A 33 -19.17 50.20 -5.24
CA GLU A 33 -18.02 50.97 -5.73
C GLU A 33 -16.67 50.31 -5.38
N TYR A 34 -16.63 49.51 -4.32
CA TYR A 34 -15.46 48.70 -3.92
C TYR A 34 -15.44 47.32 -4.59
N GLU A 35 -16.61 46.69 -4.80
CA GLU A 35 -16.71 45.44 -5.58
C GLU A 35 -16.35 45.66 -7.06
N GLU A 36 -16.77 46.77 -7.68
CA GLU A 36 -16.51 47.05 -9.10
C GLU A 36 -15.04 47.41 -9.42
N ASN A 37 -14.28 47.94 -8.46
CA ASN A 37 -12.92 48.45 -8.68
C ASN A 37 -11.79 47.46 -8.28
N ILE A 38 -12.06 46.45 -7.45
CA ILE A 38 -11.00 45.58 -6.88
C ILE A 38 -11.12 44.12 -7.32
N ILE A 39 -12.33 43.62 -7.54
CA ILE A 39 -12.55 42.33 -8.20
C ILE A 39 -12.99 42.65 -9.63
N PRO A 40 -12.21 42.33 -10.68
CA PRO A 40 -12.74 42.48 -12.04
C PRO A 40 -14.07 41.74 -12.09
N LYS A 41 -15.12 42.30 -12.71
CA LYS A 41 -16.44 41.64 -12.87
C LYS A 41 -16.26 40.23 -13.44
N LEU A 42 -15.98 39.27 -12.56
CA LEU A 42 -15.72 37.87 -12.87
C LEU A 42 -17.11 37.28 -13.11
N LYS A 43 -17.64 37.55 -14.31
CA LYS A 43 -18.70 36.72 -14.88
C LYS A 43 -18.18 35.30 -14.76
N TYR A 44 -18.93 34.40 -14.12
CA TYR A 44 -18.63 32.98 -14.04
C TYR A 44 -18.15 32.49 -15.41
N GLY A 45 -16.84 32.34 -15.53
CA GLY A 45 -16.18 32.27 -16.83
C GLY A 45 -16.30 30.88 -17.43
N ARG A 46 -15.92 30.79 -18.70
CA ARG A 46 -15.87 29.51 -19.41
C ARG A 46 -14.85 28.56 -18.76
N ALA A 47 -13.75 29.09 -18.22
CA ALA A 47 -12.67 28.29 -17.63
C ALA A 47 -13.11 27.57 -16.35
N LEU A 48 -13.84 28.26 -15.46
CA LEU A 48 -14.41 27.65 -14.25
C LEU A 48 -15.37 26.50 -14.59
N LYS A 49 -16.30 26.72 -15.51
CA LYS A 49 -17.28 25.69 -15.92
C LYS A 49 -16.58 24.48 -16.50
N LEU A 50 -15.55 24.70 -17.34
CA LEU A 50 -14.75 23.64 -17.93
C LEU A 50 -13.94 22.86 -16.88
N ALA A 51 -13.27 23.56 -15.95
CA ALA A 51 -12.49 22.90 -14.91
C ALA A 51 -13.36 22.03 -13.99
N ILE A 52 -14.53 22.53 -13.60
CA ILE A 52 -15.49 21.77 -12.79
C ILE A 52 -16.05 20.58 -13.59
N SER A 53 -16.47 20.78 -14.85
CA SER A 53 -17.04 19.70 -15.65
C SER A 53 -16.03 18.58 -15.91
N MET A 54 -14.77 18.94 -16.20
CA MET A 54 -13.68 17.97 -16.34
C MET A 54 -13.38 17.26 -15.01
N GLY A 55 -13.33 17.99 -13.89
CA GLY A 55 -13.13 17.39 -12.57
C GLY A 55 -14.23 16.40 -12.20
N VAL A 56 -15.50 16.72 -12.50
CA VAL A 56 -16.64 15.81 -12.31
C VAL A 56 -16.51 14.58 -13.22
N LEU A 57 -16.16 14.77 -14.49
CA LEU A 57 -15.96 13.65 -15.42
C LEU A 57 -14.85 12.71 -14.92
N PHE A 58 -13.73 13.27 -14.46
CA PHE A 58 -12.58 12.50 -13.96
C PHE A 58 -12.88 11.73 -12.67
N ILE A 59 -13.59 12.33 -11.71
CA ILE A 59 -13.96 11.60 -10.50
C ILE A 59 -15.00 10.50 -10.81
N LEU A 60 -15.96 10.78 -11.70
CA LEU A 60 -16.92 9.76 -12.16
C LEU A 60 -16.22 8.63 -12.91
N PHE A 61 -15.19 8.95 -13.70
CA PHE A 61 -14.35 7.94 -14.36
C PHE A 61 -13.66 7.06 -13.31
N LEU A 62 -12.95 7.65 -12.33
CA LEU A 62 -12.29 6.88 -11.27
C LEU A 62 -13.27 5.97 -10.52
N ILE A 63 -14.43 6.50 -10.12
CA ILE A 63 -15.46 5.74 -9.41
C ILE A 63 -15.99 4.62 -10.32
N SER A 64 -16.37 4.93 -11.57
CA SER A 64 -16.91 3.97 -12.52
C SER A 64 -15.94 2.80 -12.76
N PHE A 65 -14.68 3.07 -13.09
CA PHE A 65 -13.69 2.02 -13.32
C PHE A 65 -13.33 1.27 -12.04
N SER A 66 -13.26 1.95 -10.89
CA SER A 66 -13.02 1.29 -9.61
C SER A 66 -14.11 0.29 -9.23
N PHE A 67 -15.38 0.59 -9.54
CA PHE A 67 -16.52 -0.27 -9.18
C PHE A 67 -16.88 -1.30 -10.26
N PHE A 68 -16.87 -0.94 -11.54
CA PHE A 68 -17.37 -1.81 -12.61
C PHE A 68 -16.30 -2.69 -13.25
N THR A 69 -15.02 -2.33 -13.18
CA THR A 69 -13.95 -3.16 -13.74
C THR A 69 -13.62 -4.30 -12.80
N LYS A 70 -13.88 -5.55 -13.24
CA LYS A 70 -13.52 -6.76 -12.50
C LYS A 70 -12.12 -7.24 -12.88
N PHE A 71 -11.42 -7.84 -11.91
CA PHE A 71 -10.17 -8.53 -12.19
C PHE A 71 -10.48 -9.89 -12.84
N GLU A 72 -9.72 -10.25 -13.88
CA GLU A 72 -9.90 -11.40 -14.76
C GLU A 72 -8.55 -12.13 -14.92
N GLY A 73 -8.57 -13.36 -15.43
CA GLY A 73 -7.35 -14.13 -15.66
C GLY A 73 -6.62 -14.47 -14.36
N ALA A 74 -5.31 -14.23 -14.30
CA ALA A 74 -4.48 -14.54 -13.13
C ALA A 74 -4.82 -13.69 -11.87
N ASP A 75 -5.61 -12.63 -12.04
CA ASP A 75 -5.98 -11.71 -10.96
C ASP A 75 -7.39 -11.96 -10.39
N THR A 76 -8.04 -13.04 -10.83
CA THR A 76 -9.32 -13.46 -10.26
C THR A 76 -9.16 -13.90 -8.79
N PRO A 77 -10.10 -13.53 -7.91
CA PRO A 77 -10.10 -14.03 -6.54
C PRO A 77 -10.54 -15.50 -6.52
N GLU A 78 -9.59 -16.43 -6.43
CA GLU A 78 -9.84 -17.88 -6.42
C GLU A 78 -9.50 -18.55 -5.09
N CYS A 79 -9.49 -17.75 -4.03
CA CYS A 79 -9.21 -18.24 -2.71
C CYS A 79 -10.31 -19.17 -2.18
N ARG A 80 -9.95 -20.39 -1.75
CA ARG A 80 -10.92 -21.38 -1.27
C ARG A 80 -11.27 -21.15 0.21
N PRO A 81 -12.58 -21.18 0.58
CA PRO A 81 -13.00 -21.15 1.97
C PRO A 81 -12.71 -22.48 2.66
N ILE A 82 -12.56 -22.44 3.98
CA ILE A 82 -12.13 -23.59 4.79
C ILE A 82 -12.94 -23.74 6.08
N TYR A 83 -12.96 -24.97 6.60
CA TYR A 83 -13.50 -25.30 7.90
C TYR A 83 -12.38 -25.79 8.82
N MET A 84 -12.59 -25.60 10.11
CA MET A 84 -11.62 -25.86 11.18
C MET A 84 -12.37 -25.95 12.52
N TYR A 85 -11.74 -26.55 13.52
CA TYR A 85 -12.30 -26.72 14.86
C TYR A 85 -11.39 -26.04 15.90
N PRO A 86 -11.39 -24.69 15.94
CA PRO A 86 -10.45 -23.94 16.75
C PRO A 86 -10.82 -24.00 18.23
N SER A 87 -9.83 -24.26 19.08
CA SER A 87 -9.90 -24.08 20.53
C SER A 87 -8.83 -23.10 20.98
N TYR A 88 -9.16 -22.20 21.90
CA TYR A 88 -8.23 -21.19 22.40
C TYR A 88 -8.14 -21.30 23.92
N ALA A 89 -6.95 -21.57 24.44
CA ALA A 89 -6.65 -21.49 25.85
C ALA A 89 -6.03 -20.13 26.17
N LYS A 90 -6.73 -19.31 26.96
CA LYS A 90 -6.16 -18.05 27.48
C LYS A 90 -5.08 -18.37 28.50
N ILE A 91 -3.94 -17.69 28.41
CA ILE A 91 -2.81 -17.92 29.31
C ILE A 91 -2.86 -16.91 30.45
N ASP A 92 -3.67 -17.20 31.46
CA ASP A 92 -3.88 -16.28 32.60
C ASP A 92 -2.64 -16.07 33.48
N GLY A 93 -1.66 -16.99 33.40
CA GLY A 93 -0.37 -16.82 34.10
C GLY A 93 0.52 -15.70 33.54
N PHE A 94 0.23 -15.20 32.33
CA PHE A 94 0.94 -14.04 31.77
C PHE A 94 0.32 -12.73 32.29
N ASP A 95 0.46 -12.53 33.60
CA ASP A 95 -0.15 -11.44 34.36
C ASP A 95 0.78 -10.21 34.51
N HIS A 96 0.40 -9.28 35.38
CA HIS A 96 1.15 -8.06 35.70
C HIS A 96 2.58 -8.29 36.19
N LYS A 97 2.92 -9.49 36.68
CA LYS A 97 4.29 -9.83 37.11
C LYS A 97 5.22 -9.95 35.91
N HIS A 98 4.68 -10.28 34.74
CA HIS A 98 5.45 -10.50 33.52
C HIS A 98 5.40 -9.31 32.57
N THR A 99 4.27 -8.61 32.49
CA THR A 99 4.13 -7.45 31.60
C THR A 99 3.18 -6.41 32.19
N ARG A 100 3.51 -5.13 32.01
CA ARG A 100 2.64 -4.01 32.42
C ARG A 100 1.37 -3.90 31.59
N PHE A 101 1.30 -4.58 30.44
CA PHE A 101 0.16 -4.53 29.54
C PHE A 101 -0.85 -5.66 29.78
N ALA A 102 -0.70 -6.47 30.83
CA ALA A 102 -1.61 -7.58 31.14
C ALA A 102 -3.11 -7.20 31.25
N PRO A 103 -3.50 -5.99 31.72
CA PRO A 103 -4.90 -5.53 31.67
C PRO A 103 -5.44 -5.30 30.26
N LYS A 104 -4.53 -4.98 29.35
CA LYS A 104 -4.85 -4.44 28.03
C LYS A 104 -4.72 -5.48 26.93
N TYR A 105 -3.74 -6.38 27.04
CA TYR A 105 -3.42 -7.39 26.03
C TYR A 105 -3.43 -8.77 26.63
N HIS A 106 -3.75 -9.77 25.80
CA HIS A 106 -3.86 -11.16 26.23
C HIS A 106 -3.05 -12.08 25.33
N LEU A 107 -2.69 -13.25 25.83
CA LEU A 107 -1.95 -14.27 25.10
C LEU A 107 -2.78 -15.55 25.11
N TYR A 108 -2.98 -16.13 23.94
CA TYR A 108 -3.72 -17.38 23.78
C TYR A 108 -2.83 -18.45 23.17
N LEU A 109 -3.05 -19.69 23.58
CA LEU A 109 -2.55 -20.89 22.93
C LEU A 109 -3.67 -21.49 22.09
N TYR A 110 -3.44 -21.63 20.79
CA TYR A 110 -4.33 -22.31 19.86
C TYR A 110 -4.17 -23.83 19.97
N ARG A 111 -5.30 -24.55 19.91
CA ARG A 111 -5.36 -26.01 19.82
C ARG A 111 -6.41 -26.41 18.79
N GLU A 112 -6.06 -27.29 17.86
CA GLU A 112 -7.04 -27.89 16.95
C GLU A 112 -7.76 -29.05 17.66
N GLN A 113 -9.08 -28.98 17.74
CA GLN A 113 -9.87 -30.02 18.43
C GLN A 113 -9.73 -31.37 17.73
N GLY A 114 -9.63 -32.44 18.52
CA GLY A 114 -9.45 -33.81 18.02
C GLY A 114 -8.04 -34.11 17.47
N LYS A 115 -7.12 -33.14 17.52
CA LYS A 115 -5.73 -33.29 17.07
C LYS A 115 -4.74 -33.02 18.19
N ASP A 116 -4.74 -31.79 18.70
CA ASP A 116 -3.79 -31.40 19.73
C ASP A 116 -4.22 -31.90 21.11
N ILE A 117 -3.22 -32.17 21.95
CA ILE A 117 -3.44 -32.54 23.35
C ILE A 117 -4.05 -31.38 24.15
N LEU A 118 -4.85 -31.72 25.15
CA LEU A 118 -5.33 -30.73 26.11
C LEU A 118 -4.12 -30.09 26.82
N PRO A 119 -4.08 -28.75 26.91
CA PRO A 119 -2.89 -28.04 27.37
C PRO A 119 -2.69 -28.13 28.89
N LEU A 120 -3.71 -28.44 29.69
CA LEU A 120 -3.66 -28.48 31.15
C LEU A 120 -3.56 -29.92 31.65
N GLU A 121 -2.51 -30.21 32.41
CA GLU A 121 -2.29 -31.45 33.13
C GLU A 121 -1.69 -31.09 34.51
N ASP A 122 -2.34 -31.52 35.60
CA ASP A 122 -2.00 -31.17 37.00
C ASP A 122 -1.82 -29.65 37.23
N ASP A 123 -2.79 -28.85 36.77
CA ASP A 123 -2.81 -27.37 36.83
C ASP A 123 -1.59 -26.69 36.18
N LYS A 124 -0.82 -27.42 35.35
CA LYS A 124 0.33 -26.90 34.61
C LYS A 124 0.12 -27.03 33.12
N ILE A 125 0.57 -26.01 32.39
CA ILE A 125 0.53 -26.01 30.93
C ILE A 125 1.60 -26.98 30.42
N GLN A 126 1.18 -28.03 29.72
CA GLN A 126 2.06 -28.96 29.02
C GLN A 126 2.16 -28.59 27.54
N LEU A 127 3.40 -28.49 27.08
CA LEU A 127 3.76 -28.13 25.71
C LEU A 127 4.64 -29.24 25.14
N ASN A 128 4.36 -29.65 23.90
CA ASN A 128 5.07 -30.70 23.19
C ASN A 128 5.50 -30.30 21.77
N GLY A 129 5.19 -29.10 21.29
CA GLY A 129 5.56 -28.62 19.97
C GLY A 129 6.65 -27.55 19.95
N VAL A 130 6.98 -27.07 18.76
CA VAL A 130 7.86 -25.93 18.55
C VAL A 130 7.08 -24.63 18.70
N PRO A 131 7.57 -23.63 19.47
CA PRO A 131 6.84 -22.39 19.70
C PRO A 131 6.76 -21.54 18.43
N VAL A 132 5.53 -21.20 18.06
CA VAL A 132 5.21 -20.21 17.01
C VAL A 132 4.37 -19.11 17.65
N LEU A 133 4.72 -17.84 17.40
CA LEU A 133 3.94 -16.69 17.86
C LEU A 133 3.36 -15.92 16.68
N PHE A 134 2.04 -15.87 16.62
CA PHE A 134 1.30 -15.06 15.67
C PHE A 134 1.02 -13.66 16.23
N ILE A 135 1.29 -12.65 15.41
CA ILE A 135 1.09 -11.23 15.71
C ILE A 135 0.05 -10.68 14.73
N PRO A 136 -1.17 -10.34 15.19
CA PRO A 136 -2.23 -9.85 14.32
C PRO A 136 -1.96 -8.44 13.78
N GLY A 137 -2.72 -8.07 12.75
CA GLY A 137 -2.64 -6.76 12.10
C GLY A 137 -3.35 -5.62 12.84
N ASN A 138 -3.48 -4.49 12.16
CA ASN A 138 -4.25 -3.33 12.63
C ASN A 138 -5.72 -3.68 12.85
N ALA A 139 -6.24 -3.46 14.07
CA ALA A 139 -7.56 -3.91 14.48
C ALA A 139 -7.81 -5.42 14.21
N GLY A 140 -6.74 -6.21 14.25
CA GLY A 140 -6.78 -7.65 14.02
C GLY A 140 -7.10 -8.42 15.30
N SER A 141 -7.84 -9.52 15.15
CA SER A 141 -8.13 -10.45 16.24
C SER A 141 -7.07 -11.56 16.31
N PHE A 142 -6.75 -12.01 17.52
CA PHE A 142 -5.93 -13.21 17.79
C PHE A 142 -6.43 -14.45 17.04
N LYS A 143 -7.73 -14.47 16.67
CA LYS A 143 -8.36 -15.57 15.95
C LYS A 143 -7.82 -15.74 14.53
N GLN A 144 -7.17 -14.75 13.92
CA GLN A 144 -6.68 -14.82 12.53
C GLN A 144 -5.70 -15.99 12.28
N VAL A 145 -4.96 -16.44 13.30
CA VAL A 145 -3.99 -17.55 13.20
C VAL A 145 -4.62 -18.90 12.87
N ARG A 146 -5.90 -19.08 13.21
CA ARG A 146 -6.59 -20.37 13.24
C ARG A 146 -6.43 -21.22 11.98
N SER A 147 -6.48 -20.58 10.81
CA SER A 147 -6.45 -21.29 9.54
C SER A 147 -5.08 -21.92 9.28
N ILE A 148 -4.00 -21.21 9.63
CA ILE A 148 -2.61 -21.69 9.49
C ILE A 148 -2.33 -22.75 10.56
N ALA A 149 -2.73 -22.48 11.81
CA ALA A 149 -2.52 -23.42 12.91
C ALA A 149 -3.26 -24.75 12.71
N ALA A 150 -4.53 -24.70 12.30
CA ALA A 150 -5.32 -25.88 11.95
C ALA A 150 -4.67 -26.67 10.80
N ALA A 151 -4.17 -25.97 9.76
CA ALA A 151 -3.50 -26.63 8.64
C ALA A 151 -2.23 -27.35 9.11
N ALA A 152 -1.41 -26.72 9.97
CA ALA A 152 -0.22 -27.34 10.52
C ALA A 152 -0.53 -28.58 11.38
N ALA A 153 -1.53 -28.50 12.25
CA ALA A 153 -1.97 -29.64 13.06
C ALA A 153 -2.45 -30.80 12.16
N ASN A 154 -3.35 -30.53 11.20
CA ASN A 154 -3.86 -31.55 10.30
C ASN A 154 -2.76 -32.19 9.45
N ILE A 155 -1.82 -31.41 8.92
CA ILE A 155 -0.68 -31.98 8.15
C ILE A 155 0.17 -32.88 9.03
N TYR A 156 0.48 -32.46 10.26
CA TYR A 156 1.33 -33.22 11.17
C TYR A 156 0.69 -34.54 11.61
N TYR A 157 -0.59 -34.53 11.99
CA TYR A 157 -1.26 -35.74 12.51
C TYR A 157 -1.87 -36.64 11.42
N ASP A 158 -2.33 -36.08 10.29
CA ASP A 158 -3.06 -36.85 9.27
C ASP A 158 -2.23 -37.12 7.99
N SER A 159 -1.16 -36.36 7.76
CA SER A 159 -0.42 -36.40 6.49
C SER A 159 1.09 -36.28 6.71
N PHE A 160 1.59 -36.90 7.77
CA PHE A 160 2.98 -36.82 8.21
C PHE A 160 3.98 -37.22 7.11
N ASP A 161 3.64 -38.23 6.29
CA ASP A 161 4.47 -38.73 5.20
C ASP A 161 4.72 -37.69 4.09
N THR A 162 3.91 -36.62 4.04
CA THR A 162 4.09 -35.54 3.06
C THR A 162 5.19 -34.55 3.45
N ILE A 163 5.70 -34.63 4.69
CA ILE A 163 6.75 -33.76 5.22
C ILE A 163 8.12 -34.35 4.84
N LYS A 164 8.91 -33.61 4.04
CA LYS A 164 10.22 -34.10 3.58
C LYS A 164 11.24 -34.34 4.72
N ASN A 165 11.17 -33.55 5.79
CA ASN A 165 12.04 -33.67 6.97
C ASN A 165 11.32 -34.37 8.15
N SER A 166 10.54 -35.40 7.86
CA SER A 166 9.69 -36.08 8.84
C SER A 166 10.46 -36.66 10.04
N GLN A 167 11.74 -37.01 9.89
CA GLN A 167 12.54 -37.59 10.98
C GLN A 167 12.92 -36.58 12.08
N ASN A 168 13.11 -35.32 11.71
CA ASN A 168 13.58 -34.26 12.61
C ASN A 168 12.49 -33.24 12.95
N THR A 169 11.33 -33.31 12.29
CA THR A 169 10.20 -32.40 12.55
C THR A 169 9.49 -32.72 13.86
N HIS A 170 8.66 -31.77 14.32
CA HIS A 170 7.77 -31.92 15.45
C HIS A 170 6.50 -31.08 15.25
N ASN A 171 5.47 -31.26 16.07
CA ASN A 171 4.27 -30.42 15.96
C ASN A 171 4.59 -28.97 16.34
N LEU A 172 3.67 -28.05 16.05
CA LEU A 172 3.83 -26.62 16.32
C LEU A 172 2.83 -26.18 17.38
N ASP A 173 3.30 -25.49 18.41
CA ASP A 173 2.46 -24.85 19.41
C ASP A 173 2.25 -23.38 19.02
N PHE A 174 1.05 -23.06 18.52
CA PHE A 174 0.72 -21.71 18.07
C PHE A 174 0.21 -20.85 19.23
N PHE A 175 1.05 -19.92 19.67
CA PHE A 175 0.67 -18.79 20.50
C PHE A 175 0.18 -17.64 19.62
N THR A 176 -0.77 -16.86 20.11
CA THR A 176 -1.32 -15.70 19.40
C THR A 176 -1.54 -14.55 20.36
N ALA A 177 -1.02 -13.37 19.99
CA ALA A 177 -1.22 -12.15 20.75
C ALA A 177 -2.61 -11.59 20.47
N ASP A 178 -3.30 -11.14 21.52
CA ASP A 178 -4.54 -10.40 21.44
C ASP A 178 -4.31 -8.96 21.87
N PHE A 179 -4.44 -8.05 20.90
CA PHE A 179 -4.28 -6.62 21.14
C PHE A 179 -5.61 -5.89 21.38
N ASN A 180 -6.70 -6.62 21.65
CA ASN A 180 -8.05 -6.04 21.76
C ASN A 180 -8.40 -5.13 20.57
N GLU A 181 -8.01 -5.58 19.36
CA GLU A 181 -8.26 -4.88 18.10
C GLU A 181 -7.73 -3.43 18.07
N ASP A 182 -6.59 -3.18 18.73
CA ASP A 182 -5.93 -1.88 18.72
C ASP A 182 -5.50 -1.42 17.31
N PHE A 183 -5.62 -0.10 17.09
CA PHE A 183 -5.36 0.56 15.82
C PHE A 183 -3.89 0.95 15.59
N THR A 184 -3.04 -0.04 15.33
CA THR A 184 -1.58 0.12 15.13
C THR A 184 -1.16 0.96 13.94
N ALA A 185 -1.95 0.97 12.87
CA ALA A 185 -1.60 1.67 11.64
C ALA A 185 -1.66 3.19 11.78
N PHE A 186 -2.42 3.70 12.76
CA PHE A 186 -2.70 5.13 12.92
C PHE A 186 -1.92 5.79 14.06
N HIS A 187 -1.21 5.00 14.89
CA HIS A 187 -0.55 5.51 16.09
C HIS A 187 0.77 4.80 16.39
N GLY A 188 1.89 5.54 16.36
CA GLY A 188 3.24 4.99 16.52
C GLY A 188 3.50 4.42 17.92
N ARG A 189 2.96 5.04 18.97
CA ARG A 189 3.17 4.53 20.34
C ARG A 189 2.48 3.18 20.57
N THR A 190 1.28 2.97 20.01
CA THR A 190 0.61 1.65 20.07
C THR A 190 1.48 0.55 19.47
N MET A 191 2.19 0.82 18.36
CA MET A 191 3.12 -0.15 17.76
C MET A 191 4.28 -0.52 18.71
N LEU A 192 4.83 0.47 19.44
CA LEU A 192 5.89 0.22 20.42
C LEU A 192 5.37 -0.58 21.62
N ASP A 193 4.17 -0.27 22.12
CA ASP A 193 3.55 -0.98 23.25
C ASP A 193 3.26 -2.45 22.87
N GLN A 194 2.79 -2.71 21.65
CA GLN A 194 2.63 -4.07 21.14
C GLN A 194 3.96 -4.81 21.00
N ALA A 195 4.99 -4.18 20.44
CA ALA A 195 6.30 -4.81 20.31
C ALA A 195 6.94 -5.11 21.67
N GLU A 196 6.74 -4.24 22.67
CA GLU A 196 7.18 -4.47 24.05
C GLU A 196 6.43 -5.66 24.66
N TYR A 197 5.10 -5.70 24.55
CA TYR A 197 4.29 -6.83 25.03
C TYR A 197 4.67 -8.15 24.37
N VAL A 198 4.91 -8.17 23.05
CA VAL A 198 5.30 -9.38 22.32
C VAL A 198 6.70 -9.85 22.73
N ASN A 199 7.64 -8.95 23.01
CA ASN A 199 8.94 -9.33 23.59
C ASN A 199 8.78 -9.99 24.97
N ASP A 200 7.93 -9.44 25.84
CA ASP A 200 7.61 -10.03 27.14
C ASP A 200 6.94 -11.40 26.96
N ALA A 201 6.06 -11.54 25.96
CA ALA A 201 5.38 -12.79 25.63
C ALA A 201 6.38 -13.86 25.15
N VAL A 202 7.36 -13.51 24.31
CA VAL A 202 8.43 -14.44 23.89
C VAL A 202 9.21 -14.94 25.10
N LYS A 203 9.60 -14.05 26.03
CA LYS A 203 10.26 -14.44 27.28
C LYS A 203 9.41 -15.42 28.08
N TYR A 204 8.12 -15.13 28.21
CA TYR A 204 7.19 -15.94 28.96
C TYR A 204 6.96 -17.31 28.30
N ILE A 205 6.76 -17.37 26.98
CA ILE A 205 6.62 -18.62 26.21
C ILE A 205 7.82 -19.53 26.45
N LEU A 206 9.05 -19.02 26.33
CA LEU A 206 10.26 -19.82 26.59
C LEU A 206 10.30 -20.36 28.04
N SER A 207 9.79 -19.59 29.01
CA SER A 207 9.68 -20.05 30.40
C SER A 207 8.62 -21.14 30.62
N LEU A 208 7.56 -21.17 29.81
CA LEU A 208 6.58 -22.26 29.82
C LEU A 208 7.21 -23.59 29.39
N TYR A 209 8.05 -23.58 28.36
CA TYR A 209 8.79 -24.78 27.95
C TYR A 209 9.77 -25.27 29.02
N ALA A 210 10.45 -24.34 29.69
CA ALA A 210 11.32 -24.68 30.81
C ALA A 210 10.56 -25.25 32.02
N SER A 211 9.23 -25.07 32.08
CA SER A 211 8.36 -25.57 33.16
C SER A 211 7.59 -26.85 32.78
N SER A 212 7.32 -27.05 31.49
CA SER A 212 6.62 -28.22 30.93
C SER A 212 7.38 -29.52 31.18
N SER A 213 6.69 -30.54 31.70
CA SER A 213 7.30 -31.85 31.96
C SER A 213 7.55 -32.61 30.65
N LYS A 214 6.65 -32.47 29.67
CA LYS A 214 6.79 -33.06 28.33
C LYS A 214 7.97 -32.46 27.55
N ALA A 215 8.20 -31.15 27.67
CA ALA A 215 9.33 -30.49 27.01
C ALA A 215 10.68 -30.77 27.69
N LYS A 216 10.68 -31.13 28.98
CA LYS A 216 11.90 -31.53 29.72
C LYS A 216 12.39 -32.93 29.37
N ASN A 217 11.53 -33.78 28.81
CA ASN A 217 11.94 -35.11 28.39
C ASN A 217 12.80 -34.99 27.11
N PHE A 218 14.12 -35.05 27.29
CA PHE A 218 15.10 -34.90 26.22
C PHE A 218 14.95 -35.97 25.13
N ASP A 219 14.60 -37.20 25.50
CA ASP A 219 14.48 -38.31 24.55
C ASP A 219 13.32 -38.10 23.57
N THR A 220 12.24 -37.46 24.02
CA THR A 220 11.07 -37.20 23.18
C THR A 220 11.11 -35.83 22.49
N TYR A 221 11.58 -34.79 23.18
CA TYR A 221 11.47 -33.40 22.72
C TYR A 221 12.81 -32.79 22.25
N GLY A 222 13.94 -33.35 22.68
CA GLY A 222 15.27 -32.78 22.47
C GLY A 222 15.59 -31.59 23.40
N PRO A 223 16.56 -30.73 23.06
CA PRO A 223 16.91 -29.57 23.88
C PRO A 223 15.76 -28.56 24.00
N LEU A 224 15.72 -27.80 25.09
CA LEU A 224 14.72 -26.75 25.27
C LEU A 224 14.85 -25.64 24.20
N PRO A 225 13.72 -25.03 23.76
CA PRO A 225 13.76 -23.98 22.76
C PRO A 225 14.43 -22.72 23.33
N LYS A 226 15.31 -22.11 22.53
CA LYS A 226 15.87 -20.77 22.77
C LYS A 226 15.22 -19.69 21.93
N SER A 227 14.52 -20.06 20.87
CA SER A 227 13.90 -19.13 19.92
C SER A 227 12.45 -19.48 19.61
N VAL A 228 11.69 -18.47 19.20
CA VAL A 228 10.28 -18.57 18.77
C VAL A 228 10.17 -18.15 17.30
N ILE A 229 9.42 -18.92 16.51
CA ILE A 229 9.12 -18.55 15.11
C ILE A 229 8.02 -17.49 15.10
N LEU A 230 8.20 -16.40 14.36
CA LEU A 230 7.20 -15.34 14.28
C LEU A 230 6.41 -15.36 12.97
N ILE A 231 5.10 -15.16 13.08
CA ILE A 231 4.21 -14.92 11.95
C ILE A 231 3.49 -13.59 12.18
N GLY A 232 3.73 -12.61 11.31
CA GLY A 232 3.08 -11.30 11.39
C GLY A 232 2.11 -11.07 10.24
N HIS A 233 0.90 -10.60 10.52
CA HIS A 233 -0.04 -10.14 9.49
C HIS A 233 -0.10 -8.61 9.47
N SER A 234 -0.06 -7.99 8.28
CA SER A 234 -0.22 -6.54 8.12
C SER A 234 0.76 -5.76 9.04
N MET A 235 0.26 -4.87 9.90
CA MET A 235 1.10 -4.15 10.87
C MET A 235 1.80 -5.07 11.90
N GLY A 236 1.31 -6.29 12.15
CA GLY A 236 1.95 -7.27 13.01
C GLY A 236 3.32 -7.73 12.51
N GLY A 237 3.55 -7.73 11.20
CA GLY A 237 4.88 -7.95 10.63
C GLY A 237 5.85 -6.80 10.88
N ILE A 238 5.33 -5.57 11.03
CA ILE A 238 6.13 -4.40 11.42
C ILE A 238 6.45 -4.44 12.91
N VAL A 239 5.50 -4.84 13.75
CA VAL A 239 5.72 -5.11 15.18
C VAL A 239 6.86 -6.13 15.35
N ALA A 240 6.86 -7.23 14.59
CA ALA A 240 7.94 -8.21 14.58
C ALA A 240 9.33 -7.60 14.26
N LYS A 241 9.38 -6.62 13.33
CA LYS A 241 10.62 -5.90 13.00
C LYS A 241 11.03 -4.87 14.04
N VAL A 242 10.08 -4.34 14.82
CA VAL A 242 10.34 -3.37 15.91
C VAL A 242 10.92 -4.05 17.14
N MET A 243 10.45 -5.26 17.46
CA MET A 243 10.86 -6.05 18.63
C MET A 243 12.36 -5.99 18.95
N PRO A 244 13.29 -6.29 18.01
CA PRO A 244 14.73 -6.30 18.32
C PRO A 244 15.33 -4.91 18.58
N THR A 245 14.60 -3.83 18.29
CA THR A 245 15.03 -2.45 18.54
C THR A 245 14.74 -1.97 19.98
N LEU A 246 14.06 -2.80 20.77
CA LEU A 246 13.62 -2.51 22.14
C LEU A 246 14.54 -3.16 23.18
N ARG A 247 14.58 -2.59 24.38
CA ARG A 247 15.48 -3.03 25.46
C ARG A 247 15.08 -4.36 26.10
N ASN A 248 13.81 -4.74 26.04
CA ASN A 248 13.31 -6.00 26.60
C ASN A 248 13.41 -7.19 25.63
N TYR A 249 14.01 -6.97 24.46
CA TYR A 249 14.30 -8.06 23.52
C TYR A 249 15.33 -9.02 24.11
N ILE A 250 15.08 -10.32 24.00
CA ILE A 250 16.03 -11.36 24.39
C ILE A 250 16.92 -11.66 23.18
N PRO A 251 18.25 -11.52 23.28
CA PRO A 251 19.15 -11.88 22.19
C PRO A 251 18.92 -13.31 21.71
N GLU A 252 18.98 -13.51 20.39
CA GLU A 252 18.84 -14.81 19.72
C GLU A 252 17.46 -15.48 19.86
N SER A 253 16.47 -14.83 20.49
CA SER A 253 15.16 -15.42 20.73
C SER A 253 14.27 -15.52 19.50
N ILE A 254 14.72 -15.04 18.34
CA ILE A 254 14.00 -15.08 17.07
C ILE A 254 15.01 -15.39 15.96
N ASN A 255 14.73 -16.39 15.14
CA ASN A 255 15.54 -16.75 13.97
C ASN A 255 14.73 -16.78 12.65
N THR A 256 13.41 -16.76 12.72
CA THR A 256 12.52 -16.94 11.57
C THR A 256 11.31 -16.03 11.71
N ILE A 257 11.09 -15.19 10.70
CA ILE A 257 9.95 -14.28 10.59
C ILE A 257 9.28 -14.51 9.24
N ILE A 258 7.99 -14.83 9.25
CA ILE A 258 7.15 -14.85 8.05
C ILE A 258 6.13 -13.75 8.18
N THR A 259 6.05 -12.87 7.19
CA THR A 259 5.08 -11.77 7.20
C THR A 259 4.10 -11.88 6.05
N LEU A 260 2.82 -11.65 6.32
CA LEU A 260 1.72 -11.70 5.37
C LEU A 260 1.17 -10.29 5.14
N SER A 261 1.25 -9.77 3.90
CA SER A 261 0.81 -8.42 3.50
C SER A 261 1.28 -7.29 4.44
N SER A 262 2.52 -7.37 4.94
CA SER A 262 3.05 -6.41 5.91
C SER A 262 3.80 -5.26 5.23
N PRO A 263 3.48 -3.97 5.50
CA PRO A 263 4.02 -2.82 4.75
C PRO A 263 5.44 -2.44 5.21
N HIS A 264 6.44 -3.23 4.80
CA HIS A 264 7.85 -3.09 5.20
C HIS A 264 8.57 -1.88 4.61
N SER A 265 8.29 -1.54 3.36
CA SER A 265 9.00 -0.48 2.63
C SER A 265 8.58 0.92 3.08
N THR A 266 7.29 1.11 3.39
CA THR A 266 6.80 2.43 3.79
C THR A 266 5.48 2.34 4.56
N ALA A 267 5.24 3.30 5.45
CA ALA A 267 4.01 3.33 6.24
C ALA A 267 2.76 3.53 5.34
N PRO A 268 1.66 2.78 5.60
CA PRO A 268 0.44 2.85 4.80
C PRO A 268 -0.33 4.17 4.95
N VAL A 269 -0.12 4.86 6.07
CA VAL A 269 -0.66 6.18 6.40
C VAL A 269 0.38 6.97 7.22
N THR A 270 0.40 8.29 7.07
CA THR A 270 1.42 9.18 7.67
C THR A 270 0.80 10.32 8.48
N PHE A 271 -0.32 10.01 9.16
CA PHE A 271 -1.04 10.97 10.02
C PHE A 271 -0.29 11.27 11.33
N ASP A 272 0.57 10.36 11.76
CA ASP A 272 1.40 10.48 12.96
C ASP A 272 2.90 10.51 12.57
N GLY A 273 3.61 11.55 13.00
CA GLY A 273 5.04 11.68 12.77
C GLY A 273 5.87 10.63 13.52
N ASP A 274 5.35 10.06 14.62
CA ASP A 274 6.07 9.05 15.38
C ASP A 274 6.15 7.71 14.63
N ILE A 275 5.16 7.37 13.80
CA ILE A 275 5.24 6.21 12.89
C ILE A 275 6.45 6.33 11.97
N LEU A 276 6.66 7.49 11.34
CA LEU A 276 7.79 7.70 10.43
C LEU A 276 9.14 7.60 11.16
N LYS A 277 9.23 8.13 12.38
CA LYS A 277 10.43 7.97 13.23
C LYS A 277 10.71 6.50 13.55
N ILE A 278 9.67 5.72 13.85
CA ILE A 278 9.78 4.28 14.12
C ILE A 278 10.29 3.54 12.89
N TYR A 279 9.70 3.77 11.71
CA TYR A 279 10.17 3.17 10.46
C TYR A 279 11.63 3.51 10.18
N ASN A 280 12.05 4.76 10.36
CA ASN A 280 13.45 5.17 10.21
C ASN A 280 14.37 4.44 11.21
N LYS A 281 13.95 4.32 12.49
CA LYS A 281 14.69 3.57 13.51
C LYS A 281 14.83 2.08 13.18
N ILE A 282 13.74 1.44 12.72
CA ILE A 282 13.75 0.04 12.27
C ILE A 282 14.76 -0.10 11.13
N ASN A 283 14.62 0.72 10.09
CA ASN A 283 15.44 0.61 8.89
C ASN A 283 16.93 0.75 9.21
N ARG A 284 17.31 1.75 10.02
CA ARG A 284 18.71 1.93 10.48
C ARG A 284 19.22 0.75 11.30
N PHE A 285 18.40 0.20 12.19
CA PHE A 285 18.77 -0.97 12.99
C PHE A 285 19.07 -2.18 12.10
N TRP A 286 18.12 -2.56 11.24
CA TRP A 286 18.26 -3.74 10.38
C TRP A 286 19.39 -3.57 9.36
N GLU A 287 19.54 -2.39 8.77
CA GLU A 287 20.68 -2.09 7.89
C GLU A 287 22.03 -2.21 8.63
N ALA A 288 22.13 -1.71 9.87
CA ALA A 288 23.34 -1.89 10.69
C ALA A 288 23.63 -3.36 10.98
N GLN A 289 22.60 -4.15 11.31
CA GLN A 289 22.74 -5.58 11.57
C GLN A 289 23.23 -6.38 10.35
N TYR A 290 22.82 -6.01 9.13
CA TYR A 290 23.27 -6.70 7.91
C TYR A 290 24.58 -6.17 7.32
N ARG A 291 25.02 -4.97 7.72
CA ARG A 291 26.38 -4.49 7.41
C ARG A 291 27.44 -5.22 8.23
N ASP A 292 27.11 -5.68 9.43
CA ASP A 292 28.01 -6.47 10.27
C ASP A 292 27.88 -7.97 9.98
N SER A 293 28.86 -8.54 9.29
CA SER A 293 28.92 -9.98 8.98
C SER A 293 28.98 -10.89 10.21
N ASN A 294 29.38 -10.37 11.38
CA ASN A 294 29.42 -11.14 12.63
C ASN A 294 28.09 -11.07 13.41
N SER A 295 27.15 -10.24 12.97
CA SER A 295 25.85 -10.13 13.62
C SER A 295 25.09 -11.46 13.60
N PHE A 296 24.42 -11.76 14.71
CA PHE A 296 23.46 -12.86 14.78
C PHE A 296 22.39 -12.76 13.69
N PHE A 297 21.93 -11.55 13.36
CA PHE A 297 20.89 -11.35 12.34
C PHE A 297 21.39 -11.73 10.94
N TYR A 298 22.62 -11.32 10.60
CA TYR A 298 23.24 -11.66 9.31
C TYR A 298 23.40 -13.18 9.13
N ASN A 299 23.78 -13.90 10.19
CA ASN A 299 24.07 -15.33 10.11
C ASN A 299 22.88 -16.25 10.36
N ASN A 300 21.90 -15.82 11.18
CA ASN A 300 20.89 -16.72 11.72
C ASN A 300 19.45 -16.26 11.56
N VAL A 301 19.15 -15.04 11.10
CA VAL A 301 17.75 -14.55 11.01
C VAL A 301 17.27 -14.55 9.56
N SER A 302 16.14 -15.22 9.32
CA SER A 302 15.42 -15.21 8.04
C SER A 302 14.11 -14.42 8.10
N LEU A 303 13.81 -13.61 7.09
CA LEU A 303 12.56 -12.85 6.95
C LEU A 303 11.95 -13.07 5.56
N ILE A 304 10.79 -13.74 5.48
CA ILE A 304 10.05 -13.94 4.23
C ILE A 304 8.81 -13.07 4.21
N SER A 305 8.66 -12.25 3.17
CA SER A 305 7.49 -11.39 2.98
C SER A 305 6.59 -11.95 1.88
N ILE A 306 5.39 -12.41 2.23
CA ILE A 306 4.39 -12.93 1.30
C ILE A 306 3.32 -11.86 1.08
N THR A 307 3.04 -11.55 -0.18
CA THR A 307 2.09 -10.49 -0.56
C THR A 307 0.96 -11.01 -1.44
N GLY A 308 -0.25 -10.55 -1.15
CA GLY A 308 -1.48 -10.97 -1.85
C GLY A 308 -1.62 -10.41 -3.27
N GLY A 309 -0.83 -9.41 -3.66
CA GLY A 309 -0.88 -8.82 -4.99
C GLY A 309 -2.04 -7.84 -5.19
N ILE A 310 -2.61 -7.81 -6.40
CA ILE A 310 -3.48 -6.70 -6.86
C ILE A 310 -4.84 -6.63 -6.15
N LEU A 311 -5.28 -7.72 -5.52
CA LEU A 311 -6.56 -7.79 -4.81
C LEU A 311 -6.50 -7.17 -3.40
N ASP A 312 -5.32 -6.78 -2.93
CA ASP A 312 -5.16 -6.05 -1.68
C ASP A 312 -5.67 -4.60 -1.83
N ASN A 313 -6.92 -4.38 -1.40
CA ASN A 313 -7.54 -3.06 -1.42
C ASN A 313 -7.23 -2.21 -0.17
N VAL A 314 -6.50 -2.75 0.80
CA VAL A 314 -6.17 -2.04 2.05
C VAL A 314 -4.85 -1.28 1.90
N LEU A 315 -3.85 -1.88 1.24
CA LEU A 315 -2.57 -1.24 0.94
C LEU A 315 -2.04 -1.67 -0.43
N PRO A 316 -1.30 -0.80 -1.15
CA PRO A 316 -0.60 -1.22 -2.36
C PRO A 316 0.39 -2.36 -2.04
N ALA A 317 0.32 -3.46 -2.80
CA ALA A 317 1.18 -4.63 -2.58
C ALA A 317 2.68 -4.29 -2.59
N ASP A 318 3.09 -3.26 -3.35
CA ASP A 318 4.48 -2.79 -3.42
C ASP A 318 5.05 -2.36 -2.05
N TYR A 319 4.17 -1.98 -1.10
CA TYR A 319 4.59 -1.54 0.23
C TYR A 319 5.17 -2.69 1.05
N THR A 320 4.90 -3.94 0.65
CA THR A 320 5.34 -5.15 1.34
C THR A 320 6.76 -5.60 1.02
N SER A 321 7.42 -4.91 0.08
CA SER A 321 8.78 -5.21 -0.34
C SER A 321 9.80 -5.04 0.79
N ILE A 322 10.76 -5.96 0.86
CA ILE A 322 11.89 -5.93 1.81
C ILE A 322 13.26 -5.76 1.15
N GLU A 323 13.30 -5.77 -0.20
CA GLU A 323 14.52 -5.91 -1.02
C GLU A 323 15.56 -4.81 -0.74
N SER A 324 15.11 -3.60 -0.39
CA SER A 324 16.03 -2.49 -0.07
C SER A 324 16.88 -2.76 1.17
N ILE A 325 16.35 -3.47 2.17
CA ILE A 325 16.97 -3.59 3.51
C ILE A 325 17.50 -5.00 3.77
N ILE A 326 16.70 -6.03 3.48
CA ILE A 326 17.03 -7.42 3.78
C ILE A 326 17.79 -8.02 2.59
N PRO A 327 19.00 -8.56 2.76
CA PRO A 327 19.71 -9.21 1.66
C PRO A 327 19.03 -10.54 1.30
N TYR A 328 19.10 -10.93 0.01
CA TYR A 328 18.51 -12.17 -0.49
C TYR A 328 18.92 -13.44 0.29
N LYS A 329 20.15 -13.46 0.81
CA LYS A 329 20.68 -14.52 1.69
C LYS A 329 19.81 -14.77 2.93
N ASN A 330 19.12 -13.74 3.41
CA ASN A 330 18.33 -13.75 4.63
C ASN A 330 16.82 -13.66 4.37
N GLY A 331 16.39 -13.25 3.18
CA GLY A 331 14.97 -13.05 2.94
C GLY A 331 14.66 -12.53 1.55
N PHE A 332 13.41 -12.70 1.13
CA PHE A 332 12.89 -12.13 -0.12
C PHE A 332 11.39 -11.85 -0.02
N THR A 333 10.88 -10.99 -0.91
CA THR A 333 9.44 -10.75 -1.10
C THR A 333 8.91 -11.61 -2.24
N VAL A 334 7.75 -12.25 -2.02
CA VAL A 334 7.11 -13.14 -3.00
C VAL A 334 5.60 -12.92 -3.07
N TYR A 335 5.07 -12.89 -4.30
CA TYR A 335 3.64 -12.74 -4.56
C TYR A 335 2.94 -14.09 -4.51
N THR A 336 1.69 -14.13 -4.04
CA THR A 336 0.90 -15.37 -3.96
C THR A 336 0.63 -15.99 -5.34
N THR A 337 0.69 -15.20 -6.41
CA THR A 337 0.61 -15.70 -7.79
C THR A 337 1.83 -16.52 -8.20
N THR A 338 2.99 -16.26 -7.58
CA THR A 338 4.25 -17.00 -7.83
C THR A 338 4.23 -18.39 -7.20
N ILE A 339 3.60 -18.52 -6.02
CA ILE A 339 3.64 -19.73 -5.21
C ILE A 339 2.92 -20.88 -5.93
N SER A 340 3.66 -21.95 -6.19
CA SER A 340 3.14 -23.17 -6.82
C SER A 340 2.00 -23.79 -6.00
N GLY A 341 0.86 -24.04 -6.65
CA GLY A 341 -0.36 -24.49 -5.98
C GLY A 341 -1.23 -23.38 -5.36
N VAL A 342 -0.82 -22.11 -5.46
CA VAL A 342 -1.65 -20.95 -5.08
C VAL A 342 -2.12 -20.20 -6.32
N TRP A 343 -1.20 -19.68 -7.14
CA TRP A 343 -1.46 -19.05 -8.46
C TRP A 343 -2.66 -18.08 -8.54
N THR A 344 -2.97 -17.40 -7.44
CA THR A 344 -4.06 -16.44 -7.36
C THR A 344 -3.60 -15.24 -6.54
N SER A 345 -4.04 -14.06 -6.94
CA SER A 345 -3.98 -12.90 -6.06
C SER A 345 -4.93 -13.13 -4.89
N ILE A 346 -4.59 -12.64 -3.71
CA ILE A 346 -5.37 -12.81 -2.48
C ILE A 346 -5.58 -11.42 -1.86
N ASP A 347 -6.80 -11.13 -1.41
CA ASP A 347 -7.06 -9.87 -0.73
C ASP A 347 -6.41 -9.80 0.66
N HIS A 348 -6.37 -8.59 1.23
CA HIS A 348 -5.65 -8.30 2.47
C HIS A 348 -6.05 -9.18 3.67
N LEU A 349 -7.33 -9.53 3.76
CA LEU A 349 -7.86 -10.31 4.88
C LEU A 349 -7.82 -11.81 4.56
N ALA A 350 -8.01 -12.21 3.31
CA ALA A 350 -7.94 -13.59 2.88
C ALA A 350 -6.56 -14.21 3.00
N ILE A 351 -5.49 -13.41 2.98
CA ILE A 351 -4.12 -13.92 3.03
C ILE A 351 -3.82 -14.81 4.25
N VAL A 352 -4.53 -14.62 5.37
CA VAL A 352 -4.34 -15.46 6.57
C VAL A 352 -5.16 -16.75 6.55
N TRP A 353 -6.24 -16.83 5.77
CA TRP A 353 -7.17 -17.97 5.79
C TRP A 353 -7.29 -18.74 4.49
N CYS A 354 -6.69 -18.25 3.42
CA CYS A 354 -6.77 -18.89 2.12
C CYS A 354 -6.25 -20.33 2.12
N ASP A 355 -7.06 -21.29 1.68
CA ASP A 355 -6.70 -22.72 1.79
C ASP A 355 -5.39 -23.07 1.10
N GLN A 356 -5.22 -22.56 -0.13
CA GLN A 356 -4.03 -22.80 -0.92
C GLN A 356 -2.78 -22.29 -0.18
N LEU A 357 -2.81 -21.03 0.25
CA LEU A 357 -1.65 -20.38 0.87
C LEU A 357 -1.36 -20.94 2.27
N ARG A 358 -2.38 -21.08 3.13
CA ARG A 358 -2.20 -21.56 4.51
C ARG A 358 -1.57 -22.94 4.54
N THR A 359 -1.89 -23.80 3.57
CA THR A 359 -1.34 -25.15 3.47
C THR A 359 0.16 -25.10 3.13
N ILE A 360 0.57 -24.22 2.21
CA ILE A 360 1.99 -24.04 1.87
C ILE A 360 2.77 -23.44 3.05
N VAL A 361 2.21 -22.44 3.74
CA VAL A 361 2.83 -21.83 4.93
C VAL A 361 2.94 -22.84 6.07
N ALA A 362 1.91 -23.63 6.34
CA ALA A 362 1.96 -24.67 7.36
C ALA A 362 3.01 -25.75 7.04
N LYS A 363 3.07 -26.21 5.77
CA LYS A 363 4.09 -27.17 5.33
C LYS A 363 5.51 -26.60 5.45
N SER A 364 5.72 -25.34 5.08
CA SER A 364 7.04 -24.72 5.17
C SER A 364 7.49 -24.59 6.63
N LEU A 365 6.59 -24.23 7.55
CA LEU A 365 6.88 -24.17 8.98
C LEU A 365 7.27 -25.53 9.55
N LEU A 366 6.58 -26.61 9.18
CA LEU A 366 6.91 -27.97 9.64
C LEU A 366 8.25 -28.47 9.06
N GLU A 367 8.56 -28.13 7.80
CA GLU A 367 9.79 -28.58 7.13
C GLU A 367 11.05 -27.87 7.62
N ILE A 368 10.95 -26.64 8.14
CA ILE A 368 12.11 -25.93 8.72
C ILE A 368 12.42 -26.35 10.17
N VAL A 369 11.56 -27.13 10.82
CA VAL A 369 11.76 -27.58 12.21
C VAL A 369 12.91 -28.57 12.29
N ASP A 370 13.70 -28.42 13.35
CA ASP A 370 14.68 -29.41 13.80
C ASP A 370 14.59 -29.58 15.32
N LYS A 371 14.05 -30.72 15.76
CA LYS A 371 13.85 -31.01 17.19
C LYS A 371 15.16 -31.11 17.97
N TYR A 372 16.27 -31.49 17.33
CA TYR A 372 17.58 -31.65 17.97
C TYR A 372 18.35 -30.35 18.13
N SER A 373 17.92 -29.28 17.45
CA SER A 373 18.47 -27.94 17.58
C SER A 373 17.83 -27.18 18.74
N SER A 374 18.61 -26.48 19.57
CA SER A 374 18.06 -25.58 20.59
C SER A 374 17.33 -24.37 19.97
N MET A 375 17.63 -24.03 18.72
CA MET A 375 16.92 -23.01 17.94
C MET A 375 15.61 -23.55 17.33
N LYS A 376 15.32 -24.84 17.50
CA LYS A 376 14.17 -25.58 16.97
C LYS A 376 13.93 -25.47 15.46
N THR A 377 14.90 -24.92 14.73
CA THR A 377 14.89 -24.82 13.28
C THR A 377 16.25 -25.19 12.72
N ILE A 378 16.26 -25.62 11.46
CA ILE A 378 17.48 -25.86 10.67
C ILE A 378 18.27 -24.56 10.45
N SER A 379 19.49 -24.66 9.93
CA SER A 379 20.36 -23.51 9.64
C SER A 379 19.72 -22.50 8.68
N LEU A 380 20.19 -21.25 8.70
CA LEU A 380 19.68 -20.18 7.81
C LEU A 380 19.67 -20.62 6.33
N SER A 381 20.77 -21.19 5.84
CA SER A 381 20.86 -21.67 4.45
C SER A 381 19.85 -22.79 4.16
N GLY A 382 19.66 -23.72 5.10
CA GLY A 382 18.64 -24.77 5.00
C GLY A 382 17.22 -24.19 4.94
N ARG A 383 16.90 -23.23 5.82
CA ARG A 383 15.59 -22.56 5.81
C ARG A 383 15.34 -21.82 4.51
N MET A 384 16.34 -21.09 4.00
CA MET A 384 16.22 -20.38 2.74
C MET A 384 16.03 -21.33 1.54
N LYS A 385 16.68 -22.50 1.54
CA LYS A 385 16.44 -23.55 0.54
C LYS A 385 14.98 -24.06 0.58
N VAL A 386 14.44 -24.31 1.78
CA VAL A 386 13.03 -24.68 1.95
C VAL A 386 12.10 -23.57 1.45
N PHE A 387 12.35 -22.33 1.83
CA PHE A 387 11.52 -21.19 1.43
C PHE A 387 11.54 -20.93 -0.08
N ARG A 388 12.71 -20.98 -0.73
CA ARG A 388 12.80 -20.87 -2.19
C ARG A 388 12.01 -21.98 -2.88
N LYS A 389 12.18 -23.23 -2.45
CA LYS A 389 11.46 -24.38 -3.02
C LYS A 389 9.94 -24.32 -2.82
N LYS A 390 9.46 -23.74 -1.71
CA LYS A 390 8.02 -23.66 -1.39
C LYS A 390 7.33 -22.43 -1.97
N TYR A 391 8.03 -21.30 -2.06
CA TYR A 391 7.41 -20.02 -2.40
C TYR A 391 7.74 -19.49 -3.80
N LEU A 392 8.89 -19.84 -4.37
CA LEU A 392 9.23 -19.45 -5.75
C LEU A 392 8.61 -20.43 -6.76
N SER A 393 8.52 -20.00 -8.02
CA SER A 393 7.94 -20.84 -9.08
C SER A 393 8.90 -21.94 -9.55
N GLY A 394 10.19 -21.79 -9.25
CA GLY A 394 11.28 -22.69 -9.64
C GLY A 394 12.02 -22.21 -10.88
N PHE A 395 11.43 -21.32 -11.67
CA PHE A 395 12.07 -20.81 -12.89
C PHE A 395 12.90 -19.54 -12.66
N GLU A 396 12.99 -19.07 -11.42
CA GLU A 396 13.89 -18.00 -10.99
C GLU A 396 15.34 -18.52 -10.95
N VAL A 397 16.31 -17.67 -11.28
CA VAL A 397 17.74 -18.03 -11.27
C VAL A 397 18.16 -18.50 -9.88
N GLU A 398 17.63 -17.85 -8.85
CA GLU A 398 17.90 -18.14 -7.46
C GLU A 398 17.22 -19.42 -6.97
N ALA A 399 16.18 -19.91 -7.62
CA ALA A 399 15.60 -21.22 -7.31
C ALA A 399 16.41 -22.34 -7.96
N ALA A 400 16.92 -22.11 -9.18
CA ALA A 400 17.69 -23.10 -9.93
C ALA A 400 19.00 -23.53 -9.22
N GLN A 401 19.54 -22.70 -8.33
CA GLN A 401 20.74 -23.05 -7.55
C GLN A 401 20.53 -24.25 -6.60
N ASP A 402 19.27 -24.55 -6.24
CA ASP A 402 18.93 -25.61 -5.30
C ASP A 402 18.61 -26.96 -5.98
N TYR A 403 18.71 -27.02 -7.31
CA TYR A 403 18.44 -28.23 -8.08
C TYR A 403 19.47 -29.34 -7.85
N ASN A 404 18.99 -30.58 -7.87
CA ASN A 404 19.84 -31.76 -7.74
C ASN A 404 20.83 -31.87 -8.91
N VAL A 405 20.44 -31.45 -10.12
CA VAL A 405 21.35 -31.36 -11.28
C VAL A 405 22.48 -30.33 -11.12
N VAL A 406 22.42 -29.43 -10.12
CA VAL A 406 23.49 -28.46 -9.84
C VAL A 406 24.47 -28.97 -8.78
N SER A 407 23.98 -29.72 -7.78
CA SER A 407 24.84 -30.33 -6.76
C SER A 407 25.79 -31.37 -7.36
N LEU A 408 27.08 -31.25 -7.05
CA LEU A 408 28.14 -32.13 -7.57
C LEU A 408 27.83 -33.61 -7.28
N PRO A 409 28.30 -34.53 -8.15
CA PRO A 409 27.65 -35.81 -8.38
C PRO A 409 28.24 -36.86 -7.41
N GLY A 410 27.83 -36.80 -6.15
CA GLY A 410 28.30 -37.72 -5.09
C GLY A 410 27.23 -38.74 -4.70
N GLU A 411 26.12 -38.26 -4.14
CA GLU A 411 25.11 -39.12 -3.50
C GLU A 411 23.98 -39.60 -4.42
N HIS A 412 23.78 -38.97 -5.58
CA HIS A 412 22.65 -39.26 -6.48
C HIS A 412 23.06 -39.78 -7.87
N ILE A 413 24.34 -40.13 -8.09
CA ILE A 413 24.75 -40.73 -9.36
C ILE A 413 24.26 -42.18 -9.43
N LYS A 414 23.53 -42.49 -10.49
CA LYS A 414 23.38 -43.88 -10.97
C LYS A 414 24.26 -44.10 -12.19
N LYS A 415 24.91 -45.26 -12.25
CA LYS A 415 25.70 -45.69 -13.41
C LYS A 415 24.83 -46.54 -14.31
N TYR A 416 24.85 -46.23 -15.61
CA TYR A 416 24.16 -46.99 -16.63
C TYR A 416 25.18 -47.49 -17.67
N GLU A 417 24.96 -48.71 -18.15
CA GLU A 417 25.70 -49.27 -19.29
C GLU A 417 25.06 -48.79 -20.59
N ASP A 418 25.87 -48.47 -21.60
CA ASP A 418 25.36 -48.01 -22.90
C ASP A 418 24.41 -49.03 -23.57
N ALA A 419 24.56 -50.32 -23.26
CA ALA A 419 23.67 -51.38 -23.74
C ALA A 419 22.20 -51.16 -23.33
N TYR A 420 21.95 -50.45 -22.23
CA TYR A 420 20.61 -50.10 -21.76
C TYR A 420 19.86 -49.18 -22.74
N PHE A 421 20.56 -48.41 -23.56
CA PHE A 421 19.98 -47.41 -24.47
C PHE A 421 19.99 -47.84 -25.95
N LYS A 422 20.18 -49.12 -26.28
CA LYS A 422 20.38 -49.63 -27.66
C LYS A 422 19.30 -49.24 -28.70
N ASN A 423 18.05 -48.98 -28.29
CA ASN A 423 16.93 -48.60 -29.18
C ASN A 423 16.55 -47.11 -29.08
N SER A 424 17.53 -46.23 -28.81
CA SER A 424 17.27 -44.80 -28.63
C SER A 424 17.12 -44.01 -29.93
N ILE A 425 16.27 -42.98 -29.92
CA ILE A 425 16.17 -41.96 -30.97
C ILE A 425 17.10 -40.80 -30.61
N VAL A 426 18.03 -40.46 -31.50
CA VAL A 426 18.88 -39.27 -31.36
C VAL A 426 18.12 -38.06 -31.87
N VAL A 427 18.00 -37.03 -31.03
CA VAL A 427 17.29 -35.78 -31.35
C VAL A 427 18.33 -34.70 -31.66
N GLU A 428 18.20 -34.07 -32.82
CA GLU A 428 19.08 -32.96 -33.23
C GLU A 428 18.76 -31.68 -32.45
N SER A 429 19.74 -30.79 -32.32
CA SER A 429 19.53 -29.46 -31.72
C SER A 429 18.57 -28.62 -32.55
N ASP A 430 17.85 -27.71 -31.89
CA ASP A 430 16.78 -26.86 -32.45
C ASP A 430 15.60 -27.62 -33.06
N THR A 431 15.40 -28.88 -32.64
CA THR A 431 14.20 -29.64 -32.94
C THR A 431 13.25 -29.65 -31.75
N TYR A 432 11.97 -29.41 -32.02
CA TYR A 432 10.89 -29.53 -31.05
C TYR A 432 10.21 -30.89 -31.23
N VAL A 433 10.24 -31.70 -30.18
CA VAL A 433 9.64 -33.05 -30.14
C VAL A 433 8.43 -33.04 -29.21
N SER A 434 7.33 -33.67 -29.67
CA SER A 434 6.12 -33.90 -28.88
C SER A 434 5.83 -35.41 -28.81
N ILE A 435 5.72 -35.93 -27.59
CA ILE A 435 5.31 -37.30 -27.28
C ILE A 435 3.88 -37.23 -26.77
N ASN A 436 2.93 -37.87 -27.43
CA ASN A 436 1.52 -37.83 -27.04
C ASN A 436 0.73 -39.05 -27.58
N SER A 437 -0.51 -39.22 -27.11
CA SER A 437 -1.41 -40.29 -27.53
C SER A 437 -1.76 -40.30 -29.01
N SER A 438 -1.65 -39.16 -29.70
CA SER A 438 -1.86 -39.08 -31.16
C SER A 438 -0.71 -39.71 -31.94
N PHE A 439 0.45 -39.91 -31.32
CA PHE A 439 1.60 -40.62 -31.90
C PHE A 439 2.03 -41.80 -30.99
N PRO A 440 1.26 -42.91 -30.93
CA PRO A 440 1.54 -44.01 -30.00
C PRO A 440 2.95 -44.61 -30.10
N GLU A 441 3.54 -44.56 -31.30
CA GLU A 441 4.91 -45.05 -31.57
C GLU A 441 6.01 -44.28 -30.83
N THR A 442 5.69 -43.11 -30.25
CA THR A 442 6.63 -42.26 -29.51
C THR A 442 6.80 -42.67 -28.04
N PHE A 443 5.89 -43.49 -27.49
CA PHE A 443 5.99 -43.99 -26.12
C PHE A 443 7.03 -45.11 -25.99
N ASP A 444 7.50 -45.30 -24.75
CA ASP A 444 8.41 -46.40 -24.35
C ASP A 444 9.74 -46.44 -25.12
N ARG A 445 10.10 -45.34 -25.78
CA ARG A 445 11.40 -45.11 -26.44
C ARG A 445 12.26 -44.18 -25.62
N HIS A 446 13.58 -44.30 -25.80
CA HIS A 446 14.57 -43.43 -25.16
C HIS A 446 15.01 -42.36 -26.16
N TYR A 447 14.83 -41.09 -25.83
CA TYR A 447 15.27 -39.95 -26.62
C TYR A 447 16.59 -39.44 -26.05
N ILE A 448 17.63 -39.41 -26.88
CA ILE A 448 18.97 -38.93 -26.49
C ILE A 448 19.22 -37.59 -27.17
N LEU A 449 19.44 -36.56 -26.36
CA LEU A 449 19.88 -35.25 -26.81
C LEU A 449 21.37 -35.11 -26.51
N ASN A 450 22.18 -35.00 -27.56
CA ASN A 450 23.62 -34.74 -27.41
C ASN A 450 23.85 -33.24 -27.23
N LEU A 451 24.55 -32.86 -26.16
CA LEU A 451 24.81 -31.47 -25.84
C LEU A 451 26.07 -31.00 -26.59
N PRO A 452 26.01 -29.88 -27.34
CA PRO A 452 27.16 -29.37 -28.07
C PRO A 452 28.20 -28.76 -27.11
N LEU A 453 29.48 -29.12 -27.28
CA LEU A 453 30.59 -28.74 -26.40
C LEU A 453 30.91 -27.22 -26.32
N LYS A 454 30.29 -26.36 -27.16
CA LYS A 454 30.69 -24.95 -27.34
C LYS A 454 29.55 -23.94 -27.57
N SER A 455 28.34 -24.18 -27.06
CA SER A 455 27.23 -23.21 -27.19
C SER A 455 26.99 -22.45 -25.88
N GLU A 456 27.17 -21.14 -25.89
CA GLU A 456 26.83 -20.25 -24.76
C GLU A 456 25.31 -20.07 -24.58
N GLU A 457 24.53 -20.32 -25.63
CA GLU A 457 23.08 -20.06 -25.71
C GLU A 457 22.21 -21.32 -25.62
N LEU A 458 22.77 -22.42 -25.12
CA LEU A 458 22.05 -23.67 -24.99
C LEU A 458 20.94 -23.59 -23.92
N ASN A 459 19.70 -23.92 -24.28
CA ASN A 459 18.59 -24.02 -23.33
C ASN A 459 17.77 -25.29 -23.57
N PHE A 460 17.46 -26.00 -22.48
CA PHE A 460 16.61 -27.18 -22.50
C PHE A 460 15.27 -26.86 -21.82
N ASN A 461 14.18 -27.07 -22.54
CA ASN A 461 12.82 -26.87 -22.02
C ASN A 461 12.02 -28.17 -22.15
N LEU A 462 11.25 -28.49 -21.11
CA LEU A 462 10.36 -29.65 -21.06
C LEU A 462 9.04 -29.27 -20.39
N ILE A 463 7.91 -29.68 -20.96
CA ILE A 463 6.58 -29.63 -20.37
C ILE A 463 5.96 -31.02 -20.44
N THR A 464 5.44 -31.53 -19.32
CA THR A 464 4.77 -32.84 -19.28
C THR A 464 3.55 -32.85 -18.35
N SER A 465 2.57 -33.71 -18.65
CA SER A 465 1.43 -33.97 -17.76
C SER A 465 1.66 -35.08 -16.74
N SER A 466 2.67 -35.94 -16.90
CA SER A 466 2.89 -37.11 -16.04
C SER A 466 4.32 -37.18 -15.51
N LYS A 467 4.50 -36.85 -14.23
CA LYS A 467 5.80 -36.97 -13.54
C LYS A 467 6.17 -38.43 -13.26
N ASP A 468 5.19 -39.26 -12.88
CA ASP A 468 5.46 -40.63 -12.40
C ASP A 468 5.87 -41.60 -13.53
N ASN A 469 5.45 -41.30 -14.77
CA ASN A 469 5.76 -42.11 -15.95
C ASN A 469 6.94 -41.59 -16.78
N LEU A 470 7.56 -40.50 -16.35
CA LEU A 470 8.68 -39.85 -17.02
C LEU A 470 10.01 -40.32 -16.41
N GLU A 471 10.96 -40.69 -17.26
CA GLU A 471 12.36 -40.83 -16.91
C GLU A 471 13.14 -39.67 -17.53
N LEU A 472 13.82 -38.87 -16.70
CA LEU A 472 14.65 -37.74 -17.14
C LEU A 472 16.01 -37.79 -16.45
N LEU A 473 17.06 -38.00 -17.25
CA LEU A 473 18.43 -38.22 -16.79
C LEU A 473 19.39 -37.25 -17.46
N PHE A 474 20.25 -36.63 -16.65
CA PHE A 474 21.38 -35.80 -17.09
C PHE A 474 22.66 -36.59 -16.90
N CYS A 475 23.37 -36.88 -17.97
CA CYS A 475 24.44 -37.86 -17.98
C CYS A 475 25.79 -37.28 -18.44
N GLN A 476 26.86 -37.78 -17.83
CA GLN A 476 28.24 -37.53 -18.21
C GLN A 476 28.88 -38.85 -18.66
N ARG A 477 29.57 -38.83 -19.80
CA ARG A 477 30.34 -39.96 -20.31
C ARG A 477 31.66 -40.06 -19.56
N ASN A 478 31.86 -41.17 -18.87
CA ASN A 478 33.12 -41.46 -18.22
C ASN A 478 33.99 -42.31 -19.15
N VAL A 479 34.85 -41.67 -19.95
CA VAL A 479 35.84 -42.39 -20.77
C VAL A 479 36.96 -42.89 -19.86
N LYS A 480 36.94 -44.17 -19.49
CA LYS A 480 38.11 -44.81 -18.89
C LYS A 480 39.17 -44.94 -19.99
N ARG A 481 40.28 -44.20 -19.90
CA ARG A 481 41.50 -44.54 -20.65
C ARG A 481 41.99 -45.89 -20.13
N ILE A 482 41.86 -46.93 -20.93
CA ILE A 482 42.43 -48.25 -20.66
C ILE A 482 43.69 -48.38 -21.52
N GLU A 483 44.80 -48.71 -20.85
CA GLU A 483 46.05 -49.11 -21.49
C GLU A 483 45.81 -50.36 -22.36
N LEU A 484 46.52 -50.37 -23.49
CA LEU A 484 46.48 -51.34 -24.57
C LEU A 484 46.46 -52.81 -24.08
N ASP A 485 45.31 -53.47 -24.10
CA ASP A 485 45.08 -54.83 -24.62
C ASP A 485 43.65 -55.32 -24.30
N ASN A 486 42.96 -55.79 -25.35
CA ASN A 486 41.57 -56.30 -25.43
C ASN A 486 40.42 -55.28 -25.55
N LEU A 487 39.87 -55.24 -26.78
CA LEU A 487 38.74 -54.46 -27.27
C LEU A 487 37.41 -54.90 -26.64
N THR A 488 36.97 -54.18 -25.60
CA THR A 488 35.55 -53.87 -25.37
C THR A 488 35.48 -52.49 -24.71
N GLU A 489 35.15 -51.45 -25.50
CA GLU A 489 34.87 -50.12 -24.97
C GLU A 489 33.51 -50.15 -24.25
N GLU A 490 33.49 -50.50 -22.97
CA GLU A 490 32.32 -50.26 -22.12
C GLU A 490 32.38 -48.83 -21.57
N SER A 491 31.84 -47.88 -22.36
CA SER A 491 31.54 -46.54 -21.86
C SER A 491 30.43 -46.62 -20.81
N GLN A 492 30.72 -46.13 -19.61
CA GLN A 492 29.75 -46.02 -18.52
C GLN A 492 29.22 -44.59 -18.44
N LEU A 493 27.90 -44.43 -18.45
CA LEU A 493 27.21 -43.16 -18.25
C LEU A 493 26.96 -42.94 -16.76
N ARG A 494 27.39 -41.78 -16.25
CA ARG A 494 27.06 -41.33 -14.88
C ARG A 494 25.89 -40.36 -14.98
N CYS A 495 24.73 -40.75 -14.47
CA CYS A 495 23.50 -39.98 -14.64
C CYS A 495 22.92 -39.51 -13.31
N VAL A 496 22.33 -38.32 -13.32
CA VAL A 496 21.54 -37.73 -12.23
C VAL A 496 20.10 -37.61 -12.69
N SER A 497 19.15 -38.03 -11.84
CA SER A 497 17.72 -37.87 -12.14
C SER A 497 17.25 -36.45 -11.83
N ALA A 498 16.57 -35.82 -12.78
CA ALA A 498 16.02 -34.48 -12.63
C ALA A 498 14.53 -34.45 -12.25
N LEU A 499 13.93 -35.60 -11.88
CA LEU A 499 12.49 -35.68 -11.58
C LEU A 499 12.09 -34.82 -10.38
N ASP A 500 12.98 -34.65 -9.39
CA ASP A 500 12.74 -33.82 -8.22
C ASP A 500 12.95 -32.32 -8.44
N ASP A 501 13.53 -31.96 -9.59
CA ASP A 501 13.77 -30.59 -10.05
C ASP A 501 12.67 -30.10 -11.01
N LEU A 502 11.71 -30.97 -11.36
CA LEU A 502 10.51 -30.58 -12.12
C LEU A 502 9.60 -29.68 -11.31
N ASN A 503 9.26 -28.52 -11.87
CA ASN A 503 8.41 -27.54 -11.20
C ASN A 503 6.95 -27.71 -11.62
N MET A 504 6.06 -27.58 -10.65
CA MET A 504 4.63 -27.62 -10.87
C MET A 504 4.16 -26.32 -11.52
N ILE A 505 3.38 -26.43 -12.60
CA ILE A 505 2.70 -25.32 -13.26
C ILE A 505 1.19 -25.60 -13.34
N PRO A 506 0.34 -24.58 -13.56
CA PRO A 506 -1.10 -24.82 -13.67
C PRO A 506 -1.46 -25.80 -14.80
N ASN A 507 -2.58 -26.49 -14.65
CA ASN A 507 -3.11 -27.36 -15.70
C ASN A 507 -3.85 -26.52 -16.74
N PHE A 508 -3.47 -26.67 -18.01
CA PHE A 508 -4.03 -25.93 -19.15
C PHE A 508 -4.77 -26.81 -20.17
N LEU A 509 -5.44 -27.88 -19.70
CA LEU A 509 -6.30 -28.75 -20.52
C LEU A 509 -7.57 -28.03 -21.01
N LEU A 510 -8.21 -28.63 -22.03
CA LEU A 510 -9.31 -28.10 -22.85
C LEU A 510 -10.52 -27.53 -22.06
N ASP A 511 -10.83 -28.06 -20.87
CA ASP A 511 -12.01 -27.68 -20.07
C ASP A 511 -11.73 -26.75 -18.87
N SER A 512 -10.47 -26.34 -18.65
CA SER A 512 -10.12 -25.48 -17.52
C SER A 512 -10.59 -24.02 -17.73
N SER A 513 -11.49 -23.56 -16.86
CA SER A 513 -11.98 -22.18 -16.87
C SER A 513 -11.08 -21.22 -16.09
N SER A 514 -10.20 -21.72 -15.22
CA SER A 514 -9.21 -20.89 -14.51
C SER A 514 -7.84 -21.55 -14.34
N ALA A 515 -6.82 -20.70 -14.20
CA ALA A 515 -5.44 -21.11 -13.92
C ALA A 515 -5.18 -21.42 -12.44
N SER A 516 -6.02 -20.98 -11.50
CA SER A 516 -5.75 -21.08 -10.05
C SER A 516 -6.36 -22.28 -9.34
N SER A 517 -6.81 -23.29 -10.09
CA SER A 517 -7.36 -24.54 -9.51
C SER A 517 -6.34 -25.69 -9.55
N PRO A 518 -5.44 -25.80 -8.55
CA PRO A 518 -4.76 -27.05 -8.29
C PRO A 518 -5.79 -28.03 -7.72
N GLY A 519 -6.11 -29.06 -8.51
CA GLY A 519 -7.09 -30.07 -8.15
C GLY A 519 -8.51 -29.53 -8.20
N ASN A 520 -9.07 -29.48 -9.41
CA ASN A 520 -10.52 -29.36 -9.56
C ASN A 520 -11.20 -30.56 -8.85
N LYS A 521 -12.47 -30.43 -8.49
CA LYS A 521 -13.36 -31.54 -8.07
C LYS A 521 -13.45 -32.69 -9.11
N ASN A 522 -12.77 -32.54 -10.25
CA ASN A 522 -12.76 -33.42 -11.41
C ASN A 522 -11.45 -34.24 -11.58
N GLY A 523 -10.48 -34.15 -10.65
CA GLY A 523 -9.35 -35.10 -10.61
C GLY A 523 -8.19 -34.91 -11.59
N HIS A 524 -8.00 -33.74 -12.21
CA HIS A 524 -6.83 -33.49 -13.09
C HIS A 524 -5.61 -32.93 -12.33
N HIS A 525 -4.45 -33.56 -12.51
CA HIS A 525 -3.16 -33.18 -11.92
C HIS A 525 -2.54 -31.96 -12.62
N PRO A 526 -1.76 -31.12 -11.90
CA PRO A 526 -1.00 -30.02 -12.52
C PRO A 526 0.05 -30.54 -13.50
N PHE A 527 0.43 -29.71 -14.47
CA PHE A 527 1.55 -30.02 -15.36
C PHE A 527 2.88 -29.78 -14.64
N HIS A 528 3.94 -30.36 -15.19
CA HIS A 528 5.29 -30.18 -14.72
C HIS A 528 6.15 -29.61 -15.85
N MET A 529 7.02 -28.66 -15.51
CA MET A 529 7.89 -28.02 -16.47
C MET A 529 9.30 -27.83 -15.88
N MET A 530 10.29 -27.95 -16.75
CA MET A 530 11.69 -27.66 -16.47
C MET A 530 12.25 -26.75 -17.54
N SER A 531 13.05 -25.77 -17.13
CA SER A 531 13.84 -24.93 -18.04
C SER A 531 15.24 -24.82 -17.45
N ILE A 532 16.25 -25.24 -18.22
CA ILE A 532 17.65 -25.25 -17.81
C ILE A 532 18.47 -24.43 -18.79
N ASN A 533 19.31 -23.56 -18.24
CA ASN A 533 20.22 -22.72 -19.00
C ASN A 533 21.56 -23.42 -19.34
N SER A 534 22.36 -22.78 -20.17
CA SER A 534 23.67 -23.27 -20.62
C SER A 534 24.66 -23.51 -19.48
N THR A 535 24.59 -22.73 -18.39
CA THR A 535 25.52 -22.86 -17.25
C THR A 535 25.42 -24.21 -16.55
N ILE A 536 24.22 -24.78 -16.46
CA ILE A 536 24.00 -26.10 -15.87
C ILE A 536 24.23 -27.18 -16.93
N LEU A 537 23.75 -26.96 -18.16
CA LEU A 537 23.87 -27.93 -19.25
C LEU A 537 25.33 -28.21 -19.64
N SER A 538 26.22 -27.22 -19.57
CA SER A 538 27.65 -27.37 -19.87
C SER A 538 28.39 -28.42 -19.02
N ARG A 539 27.78 -28.89 -17.93
CA ARG A 539 28.34 -29.92 -17.04
C ARG A 539 28.05 -31.35 -17.48
N TYR A 540 27.18 -31.53 -18.46
CA TYR A 540 26.70 -32.83 -18.92
C TYR A 540 26.99 -33.00 -20.42
N ASP A 541 27.08 -34.26 -20.86
CA ASP A 541 27.33 -34.59 -22.27
C ASP A 541 26.02 -34.93 -23.00
N THR A 542 25.09 -35.59 -22.29
CA THR A 542 23.83 -36.07 -22.86
C THR A 542 22.65 -35.90 -21.89
N ILE A 543 21.47 -35.64 -22.46
CA ILE A 543 20.19 -35.73 -21.75
C ILE A 543 19.43 -36.93 -22.31
N ILE A 544 18.89 -37.76 -21.43
CA ILE A 544 18.09 -38.92 -21.80
C ILE A 544 16.69 -38.76 -21.24
N MET A 545 15.69 -38.97 -22.10
CA MET A 545 14.28 -38.88 -21.74
C MET A 545 13.49 -40.10 -22.23
N SER A 546 12.58 -40.60 -21.41
CA SER A 546 11.59 -41.59 -21.83
C SER A 546 10.26 -41.35 -21.15
N LEU A 547 9.16 -41.59 -21.85
CA LEU A 547 7.81 -41.49 -21.30
C LEU A 547 7.07 -42.81 -21.51
N LYS A 548 6.56 -43.39 -20.42
CA LYS A 548 5.75 -44.60 -20.49
C LYS A 548 4.31 -44.30 -20.93
N SER A 549 3.76 -45.19 -21.75
CA SER A 549 2.39 -45.06 -22.24
C SER A 549 1.39 -45.01 -21.08
N SER A 550 0.56 -43.96 -21.04
CA SER A 550 -0.51 -43.79 -20.05
C SER A 550 -1.60 -42.86 -20.57
N SER A 551 -2.82 -43.00 -20.04
CA SER A 551 -3.97 -42.20 -20.46
C SER A 551 -3.71 -40.70 -20.23
N ASN A 552 -3.80 -39.89 -21.29
CA ASN A 552 -3.59 -38.43 -21.27
C ASN A 552 -2.15 -37.96 -20.92
N ALA A 553 -1.15 -38.84 -20.98
CA ALA A 553 0.24 -38.43 -20.83
C ALA A 553 0.79 -37.78 -22.10
N PHE A 554 1.48 -36.66 -21.93
CA PHE A 554 2.29 -36.04 -22.97
C PHE A 554 3.61 -35.51 -22.41
N ALA A 555 4.61 -35.38 -23.28
CA ALA A 555 5.84 -34.68 -23.00
C ALA A 555 6.31 -33.93 -24.24
N ASP A 556 6.43 -32.61 -24.11
CA ASP A 556 6.89 -31.69 -25.14
C ASP A 556 8.23 -31.13 -24.70
N PHE A 557 9.28 -31.30 -25.51
CA PHE A 557 10.62 -30.85 -25.17
C PHE A 557 11.39 -30.31 -26.36
N GLU A 558 12.33 -29.41 -26.07
CA GLU A 558 13.24 -28.83 -27.05
C GLU A 558 14.63 -28.63 -26.42
N LEU A 559 15.66 -28.71 -27.28
CA LEU A 559 17.00 -28.23 -26.99
C LEU A 559 17.32 -27.14 -28.02
N THR A 560 17.31 -25.88 -27.60
CA THR A 560 17.60 -24.76 -28.51
C THR A 560 19.01 -24.23 -28.33
N THR A 561 19.66 -23.89 -29.44
CA THR A 561 20.98 -23.22 -29.47
C THR A 561 20.87 -21.73 -29.82
N ARG A 562 19.66 -21.24 -30.06
CA ARG A 562 19.36 -19.85 -30.42
C ARG A 562 18.99 -19.05 -29.17
N GLU A 563 19.17 -17.73 -29.21
CA GLU A 563 18.65 -16.81 -28.19
C GLU A 563 17.24 -17.21 -27.71
N SER A 564 17.15 -17.52 -26.42
CA SER A 564 15.89 -17.95 -25.79
C SER A 564 14.95 -16.79 -25.50
N THR A 565 15.49 -15.56 -25.44
CA THR A 565 14.76 -14.36 -25.05
C THR A 565 15.07 -13.19 -25.97
N GLU A 566 14.07 -12.74 -26.73
CA GLU A 566 14.15 -11.54 -27.58
C GLU A 566 13.92 -10.27 -26.76
N THR A 567 14.74 -9.23 -26.95
CA THR A 567 14.56 -7.94 -26.25
C THR A 567 13.81 -6.95 -27.13
N LEU A 568 12.65 -6.49 -26.65
CA LEU A 568 11.76 -5.56 -27.35
C LEU A 568 11.81 -4.16 -26.73
N ASN A 569 12.48 -3.22 -27.42
CA ASN A 569 12.63 -1.83 -26.95
C ASN A 569 11.38 -0.97 -27.21
N ILE A 570 10.28 -1.28 -26.52
CA ILE A 570 8.99 -0.60 -26.64
C ILE A 570 8.73 0.23 -25.40
N ASN A 571 8.44 1.52 -25.57
CA ASN A 571 8.01 2.40 -24.49
C ASN A 571 6.50 2.64 -24.50
N LEU A 572 5.96 3.20 -23.40
CA LEU A 572 4.52 3.44 -23.23
C LEU A 572 3.95 4.45 -24.23
N PHE A 573 4.72 5.45 -24.66
CA PHE A 573 4.27 6.41 -25.69
C PHE A 573 4.05 5.71 -27.04
N MET A 574 5.00 4.87 -27.46
CA MET A 574 4.89 4.08 -28.68
C MET A 574 3.69 3.13 -28.61
N LEU A 575 3.51 2.48 -27.46
CA LEU A 575 2.39 1.56 -27.23
C LEU A 575 1.04 2.28 -27.30
N PHE A 576 0.94 3.50 -26.76
CA PHE A 576 -0.27 4.31 -26.80
C PHE A 576 -0.68 4.70 -28.22
N PHE A 577 0.27 5.16 -29.06
CA PHE A 577 -0.06 5.67 -30.39
C PHE A 577 -0.14 4.61 -31.49
N LYS A 578 0.70 3.57 -31.43
CA LYS A 578 0.83 2.57 -32.52
C LYS A 578 0.44 1.15 -32.10
N GLY A 579 0.44 0.84 -30.81
CA GLY A 579 0.45 -0.54 -30.33
C GLY A 579 1.74 -1.27 -30.73
N CYS A 580 1.85 -2.55 -30.38
CA CYS A 580 2.94 -3.41 -30.82
C CYS A 580 2.42 -4.80 -31.19
N THR A 581 2.87 -5.34 -32.32
CA THR A 581 2.62 -6.73 -32.69
C THR A 581 3.90 -7.54 -32.48
N ILE A 582 3.81 -8.60 -31.69
CA ILE A 582 4.90 -9.53 -31.39
C ILE A 582 4.65 -10.80 -32.20
N LEU A 583 5.67 -11.22 -32.95
CA LEU A 583 5.68 -12.45 -33.74
C LEU A 583 6.28 -13.56 -32.88
N VAL A 584 5.57 -14.68 -32.75
CA VAL A 584 6.03 -15.84 -31.98
C VAL A 584 6.65 -16.85 -32.95
N ASP A 585 7.84 -17.35 -32.66
CA ASP A 585 8.50 -18.37 -33.50
C ASP A 585 7.70 -19.66 -33.44
N ASN A 586 7.30 -20.16 -34.61
CA ASN A 586 6.48 -21.36 -34.74
C ASN A 586 7.26 -22.65 -34.41
N ASN A 587 8.59 -22.62 -34.41
CA ASN A 587 9.41 -23.82 -34.22
C ASN A 587 9.90 -24.01 -32.78
N LYS A 588 9.66 -23.03 -31.89
CA LYS A 588 10.05 -23.11 -30.47
C LYS A 588 8.86 -23.46 -29.57
N LEU A 589 9.13 -24.24 -28.51
CA LEU A 589 8.21 -24.53 -27.41
C LEU A 589 8.08 -23.30 -26.50
N VAL A 590 9.21 -22.68 -26.13
CA VAL A 590 9.24 -21.49 -25.27
C VAL A 590 9.81 -20.28 -26.03
N ASN A 591 9.04 -19.21 -26.11
CA ASN A 591 9.46 -17.94 -26.68
C ASN A 591 9.55 -16.88 -25.57
N GLY A 592 10.75 -16.45 -25.20
CA GLY A 592 10.98 -15.40 -24.21
C GLY A 592 10.97 -14.00 -24.82
N PHE A 593 10.35 -13.04 -24.13
CA PHE A 593 10.35 -11.62 -24.49
C PHE A 593 10.71 -10.76 -23.29
N ARG A 594 11.68 -9.86 -23.46
CA ARG A 594 12.13 -8.90 -22.45
C ARG A 594 11.73 -7.47 -22.84
N LEU A 595 10.97 -6.78 -21.99
CA LEU A 595 10.45 -5.43 -22.22
C LEU A 595 11.05 -4.43 -21.21
N PRO A 596 12.24 -3.87 -21.49
CA PRO A 596 13.01 -3.08 -20.52
C PRO A 596 12.40 -1.71 -20.17
N HIS A 597 11.48 -1.17 -20.98
CA HIS A 597 10.85 0.14 -20.74
C HIS A 597 9.41 0.04 -20.23
N LEU A 598 8.91 -1.18 -19.99
CA LEU A 598 7.58 -1.43 -19.44
C LEU A 598 7.72 -1.95 -18.01
N TRP A 599 8.18 -1.10 -17.09
CA TRP A 599 8.48 -1.47 -15.70
C TRP A 599 7.54 -0.86 -14.66
N THR A 600 6.66 0.06 -15.09
CA THR A 600 5.75 0.75 -14.19
C THR A 600 4.68 -0.18 -13.65
N SER A 601 4.33 0.00 -12.38
CA SER A 601 3.20 -0.66 -11.73
C SER A 601 1.90 0.16 -11.81
N LEU A 602 1.94 1.37 -12.39
CA LEU A 602 0.76 2.22 -12.59
C LEU A 602 -0.04 1.86 -13.84
N VAL A 603 0.63 1.28 -14.86
CA VAL A 603 0.00 0.96 -16.14
C VAL A 603 -0.22 -0.52 -16.25
N SER A 604 -1.45 -0.89 -16.59
CA SER A 604 -1.79 -2.25 -16.99
C SER A 604 -1.80 -2.37 -18.51
N LEU A 605 -1.42 -3.54 -19.01
CA LEU A 605 -1.31 -3.86 -20.43
C LEU A 605 -2.38 -4.87 -20.82
N ASN A 606 -2.74 -4.84 -22.10
CA ASN A 606 -3.65 -5.79 -22.71
C ASN A 606 -2.92 -6.49 -23.87
N VAL A 607 -2.89 -7.82 -23.83
CA VAL A 607 -2.36 -8.66 -24.92
C VAL A 607 -3.53 -9.32 -25.63
N PHE A 608 -3.78 -8.89 -26.86
CA PHE A 608 -4.71 -9.56 -27.75
C PHE A 608 -3.97 -10.68 -28.49
N ALA A 609 -4.33 -11.92 -28.21
CA ALA A 609 -3.69 -13.09 -28.81
C ALA A 609 -4.57 -13.66 -29.92
N LYS A 610 -4.08 -13.72 -31.16
CA LYS A 610 -4.77 -14.39 -32.27
C LYS A 610 -4.09 -15.71 -32.57
N GLN A 611 -4.85 -16.79 -32.49
CA GLN A 611 -4.41 -18.16 -32.70
C GLN A 611 -5.10 -18.77 -33.93
N SER A 612 -4.35 -19.53 -34.74
CA SER A 612 -4.93 -20.44 -35.74
C SER A 612 -4.96 -21.86 -35.15
N TYR A 613 -6.13 -22.51 -35.14
CA TYR A 613 -6.35 -23.79 -34.46
C TYR A 613 -5.84 -24.99 -35.28
N VAL A 614 -5.12 -25.88 -34.60
CA VAL A 614 -4.74 -27.25 -34.97
C VAL A 614 -4.86 -28.10 -33.69
N GLU A 615 -5.10 -29.42 -33.77
CA GLU A 615 -5.12 -30.30 -32.59
C GLU A 615 -3.84 -30.16 -31.75
N ASN A 616 -3.99 -29.91 -30.44
CA ASN A 616 -2.87 -29.56 -29.56
C ASN A 616 -2.86 -30.41 -28.28
N THR A 617 -1.67 -30.63 -27.74
CA THR A 617 -1.45 -31.27 -26.42
C THR A 617 -1.92 -30.37 -25.27
N PHE A 618 -1.73 -29.06 -25.38
CA PHE A 618 -2.20 -28.05 -24.42
C PHE A 618 -2.53 -26.70 -25.08
N LYS A 619 -3.35 -25.87 -24.43
CA LYS A 619 -3.65 -24.50 -24.90
C LYS A 619 -2.42 -23.60 -24.69
N PRO A 620 -2.04 -22.73 -25.64
CA PRO A 620 -0.92 -21.83 -25.44
C PRO A 620 -1.18 -20.90 -24.24
N PHE A 621 -0.12 -20.59 -23.50
CA PHE A 621 -0.19 -19.79 -22.29
C PHE A 621 1.01 -18.86 -22.16
N ILE A 622 0.85 -17.80 -21.39
CA ILE A 622 1.87 -16.79 -21.15
C ILE A 622 2.23 -16.83 -19.67
N ARG A 623 3.51 -17.04 -19.38
CA ARG A 623 4.10 -16.75 -18.08
C ARG A 623 4.58 -15.31 -18.09
N GLN A 624 3.91 -14.45 -17.35
CA GLN A 624 4.38 -13.11 -17.03
C GLN A 624 5.22 -13.17 -15.76
N TYR A 625 6.40 -12.54 -15.73
CA TYR A 625 7.19 -12.48 -14.51
C TYR A 625 8.13 -11.27 -14.40
N ILE A 626 8.54 -10.97 -13.16
CA ILE A 626 9.59 -10.02 -12.78
C ILE A 626 10.55 -10.70 -11.80
N GLU A 627 11.82 -10.27 -11.79
CA GLU A 627 12.86 -10.92 -10.96
C GLU A 627 12.79 -10.46 -9.50
N GLN A 628 12.74 -9.16 -9.22
CA GLN A 628 12.60 -8.66 -7.85
C GLN A 628 11.62 -7.48 -7.80
N PRO A 629 10.59 -7.51 -6.93
CA PRO A 629 10.18 -8.64 -6.08
C PRO A 629 9.60 -9.81 -6.92
N PHE A 630 9.69 -11.06 -6.42
CA PHE A 630 9.31 -12.24 -7.20
C PHE A 630 7.79 -12.32 -7.44
N GLU A 631 7.35 -11.91 -8.63
CA GLU A 631 5.96 -12.03 -9.11
C GLU A 631 5.94 -12.81 -10.43
N THR A 632 5.30 -13.97 -10.43
CA THR A 632 4.97 -14.76 -11.63
C THR A 632 3.46 -14.87 -11.73
N LYS A 633 2.91 -14.70 -12.94
CA LYS A 633 1.49 -14.89 -13.28
C LYS A 633 1.37 -15.76 -14.51
N TRP A 634 0.37 -16.64 -14.49
CA TRP A 634 0.10 -17.57 -15.58
C TRP A 634 -1.22 -17.21 -16.27
N HIS A 635 -1.15 -16.93 -17.57
CA HIS A 635 -2.27 -16.48 -18.37
C HIS A 635 -2.61 -17.49 -19.46
N ILE A 636 -3.85 -17.95 -19.50
CA ILE A 636 -4.34 -18.90 -20.51
C ILE A 636 -4.87 -18.12 -21.72
N ILE A 637 -4.44 -18.50 -22.92
CA ILE A 637 -5.04 -17.98 -24.15
C ILE A 637 -6.23 -18.87 -24.51
N LYS A 638 -7.46 -18.32 -24.45
CA LYS A 638 -8.70 -19.06 -24.72
C LYS A 638 -9.29 -18.69 -26.09
N GLY A 639 -9.75 -19.70 -26.82
CA GLY A 639 -10.58 -19.57 -28.02
C GLY A 639 -9.83 -19.18 -29.30
N THR A 640 -10.50 -19.36 -30.44
CA THR A 640 -10.03 -18.92 -31.77
C THR A 640 -10.25 -17.43 -32.02
N ASP A 641 -11.22 -16.83 -31.33
CA ASP A 641 -11.73 -15.48 -31.61
C ASP A 641 -11.02 -14.37 -30.81
N GLY A 642 -9.78 -14.65 -30.39
CA GLY A 642 -8.89 -13.69 -29.76
C GLY A 642 -9.36 -13.16 -28.41
N MET A 643 -8.85 -13.74 -27.32
CA MET A 643 -9.10 -13.22 -25.97
C MET A 643 -8.06 -12.17 -25.58
N ASN A 644 -8.53 -11.16 -24.86
CA ASN A 644 -7.72 -10.13 -24.21
C ASN A 644 -7.13 -10.67 -22.90
N VAL A 645 -5.81 -10.87 -22.87
CA VAL A 645 -5.07 -11.20 -21.65
C VAL A 645 -4.65 -9.90 -20.96
N LYS A 646 -4.99 -9.76 -19.68
CA LYS A 646 -4.63 -8.58 -18.88
C LYS A 646 -3.31 -8.82 -18.16
N ILE A 647 -2.36 -7.90 -18.33
CA ILE A 647 -1.02 -7.97 -17.76
C ILE A 647 -0.82 -6.78 -16.83
N ASN A 648 -0.47 -7.03 -15.57
CA ASN A 648 -0.10 -6.00 -14.61
C ASN A 648 0.97 -6.52 -13.66
N GLN A 649 1.81 -5.62 -13.15
CA GLN A 649 3.00 -5.97 -12.38
C GLN A 649 3.21 -5.01 -11.20
N HIS A 650 3.96 -5.47 -10.21
CA HIS A 650 4.32 -4.72 -9.00
C HIS A 650 5.83 -4.46 -8.91
N ASN A 651 6.41 -3.98 -9.99
CA ASN A 651 7.85 -3.74 -10.08
C ASN A 651 8.24 -2.36 -9.51
N VAL A 652 8.16 -1.30 -10.32
CA VAL A 652 8.48 0.05 -9.87
C VAL A 652 7.21 0.81 -9.53
N SER A 653 7.07 1.18 -8.25
CA SER A 653 5.90 1.87 -7.70
C SER A 653 6.25 3.24 -7.12
N PRO A 654 5.33 4.22 -7.15
CA PRO A 654 5.55 5.50 -6.49
C PRO A 654 5.87 5.34 -5.01
N TYR A 655 6.80 6.17 -4.52
CA TYR A 655 7.22 6.23 -3.11
C TYR A 655 7.91 4.98 -2.55
N ILE A 656 8.23 4.00 -3.39
CA ILE A 656 8.94 2.77 -2.98
C ILE A 656 10.42 2.86 -3.37
N PRO A 657 11.33 2.42 -2.47
CA PRO A 657 12.75 2.32 -2.77
C PRO A 657 12.99 1.33 -3.91
N VAL A 658 13.77 1.75 -4.89
CA VAL A 658 14.12 0.92 -6.04
C VAL A 658 15.63 0.85 -6.17
N GLU A 659 16.15 -0.36 -6.28
CA GLU A 659 17.55 -0.58 -6.64
C GLU A 659 17.77 -0.27 -8.13
N LEU A 660 18.75 0.58 -8.44
CA LEU A 660 19.00 1.07 -9.79
C LEU A 660 19.72 0.06 -10.69
N THR A 661 20.48 -0.86 -10.09
CA THR A 661 21.32 -1.86 -10.76
C THR A 661 20.55 -3.11 -11.18
N HIS A 662 19.40 -3.39 -10.57
CA HIS A 662 18.62 -4.59 -10.86
C HIS A 662 17.78 -4.45 -12.16
N ASP A 663 17.52 -5.58 -12.81
CA ASP A 663 16.71 -5.64 -14.03
C ASP A 663 15.23 -5.38 -13.71
N LYS A 664 14.68 -4.30 -14.26
CA LYS A 664 13.28 -3.90 -14.05
C LYS A 664 12.38 -4.31 -15.21
N SER A 665 12.90 -5.07 -16.17
CA SER A 665 12.13 -5.43 -17.35
C SER A 665 10.93 -6.31 -17.00
N LEU A 666 9.79 -6.04 -17.65
CA LEU A 666 8.69 -6.98 -17.70
C LEU A 666 9.10 -8.13 -18.62
N LYS A 667 9.05 -9.36 -18.11
CA LYS A 667 9.37 -10.56 -18.90
C LYS A 667 8.12 -11.36 -19.19
N MET A 668 8.02 -11.86 -20.41
CA MET A 668 6.95 -12.75 -20.83
C MET A 668 7.57 -13.97 -21.50
N ALA A 669 7.23 -15.17 -21.04
CA ALA A 669 7.52 -16.40 -21.76
C ALA A 669 6.21 -16.96 -22.31
N VAL A 670 6.18 -17.20 -23.62
CA VAL A 670 5.01 -17.74 -24.32
C VAL A 670 5.28 -19.20 -24.62
N MET A 671 4.45 -20.07 -24.05
CA MET A 671 4.51 -21.51 -24.25
C MET A 671 3.41 -21.93 -25.21
N LYS A 672 3.74 -22.81 -26.16
CA LYS A 672 2.78 -23.27 -27.16
C LYS A 672 3.02 -24.72 -27.59
N SER A 673 1.94 -25.38 -28.01
CA SER A 673 1.98 -26.74 -28.56
C SER A 673 2.59 -26.76 -29.97
N TYR A 674 2.94 -27.95 -30.44
CA TYR A 674 3.36 -28.23 -31.80
C TYR A 674 2.29 -27.76 -32.80
N ASN A 675 2.70 -27.22 -33.95
CA ASN A 675 1.82 -26.71 -35.03
C ASN A 675 0.87 -25.54 -34.70
N THR A 676 0.96 -24.89 -33.54
CA THR A 676 0.17 -23.67 -33.29
C THR A 676 0.85 -22.42 -33.85
N LYS A 677 0.13 -21.65 -34.67
CA LYS A 677 0.54 -20.29 -35.08
C LYS A 677 -0.09 -19.26 -34.14
N LEU A 678 0.74 -18.43 -33.53
CA LEU A 678 0.32 -17.42 -32.56
C LEU A 678 0.86 -16.04 -32.94
N THR A 679 0.00 -15.04 -32.90
CA THR A 679 0.38 -13.63 -33.05
C THR A 679 -0.18 -12.83 -31.88
N LEU A 680 0.65 -12.00 -31.26
CA LEU A 680 0.27 -11.23 -30.07
C LEU A 680 0.27 -9.75 -30.41
N LYS A 681 -0.75 -9.01 -29.98
CA LYS A 681 -0.81 -7.55 -30.08
C LYS A 681 -0.92 -6.94 -28.70
N LEU A 682 0.09 -6.17 -28.32
CA LEU A 682 0.18 -5.47 -27.04
C LEU A 682 -0.45 -4.06 -27.16
N GLY A 683 -1.19 -3.66 -26.13
CA GLY A 683 -1.75 -2.33 -25.95
C GLY A 683 -1.90 -1.96 -24.47
N ILE A 684 -2.34 -0.73 -24.19
CA ILE A 684 -2.58 -0.25 -22.81
C ILE A 684 -4.00 -0.62 -22.38
N ASP A 685 -4.16 -1.14 -21.17
CA ASP A 685 -5.46 -1.33 -20.53
C ASP A 685 -5.80 -0.14 -19.63
N TRP A 686 -6.63 0.76 -20.14
CA TRP A 686 -7.08 1.91 -19.37
C TRP A 686 -7.98 1.53 -18.19
N GLY A 687 -8.79 0.48 -18.31
CA GLY A 687 -9.72 0.12 -17.24
C GLY A 687 -9.00 -0.31 -15.97
N TYR A 688 -8.01 -1.18 -16.08
CA TYR A 688 -7.20 -1.62 -14.95
C TYR A 688 -6.28 -0.49 -14.46
N THR A 689 -5.69 0.29 -15.39
CA THR A 689 -4.84 1.44 -15.06
C THR A 689 -5.57 2.41 -14.13
N PHE A 690 -6.81 2.82 -14.47
CA PHE A 690 -7.57 3.76 -13.64
C PHE A 690 -8.09 3.14 -12.34
N LYS A 691 -8.49 1.85 -12.34
CA LYS A 691 -8.89 1.14 -11.12
C LYS A 691 -7.79 1.16 -10.05
N MET A 692 -6.53 1.01 -10.47
CA MET A 692 -5.38 0.95 -9.57
C MET A 692 -4.95 2.30 -8.97
N LEU A 693 -5.39 3.42 -9.54
CA LEU A 693 -4.96 4.75 -9.09
C LEU A 693 -5.48 5.10 -7.68
N PHE A 694 -6.69 4.66 -7.32
CA PHE A 694 -7.32 5.09 -6.06
C PHE A 694 -6.51 4.66 -4.84
N ILE A 695 -6.16 3.37 -4.72
CA ILE A 695 -5.43 2.83 -3.57
C ILE A 695 -4.05 3.47 -3.42
N ARG A 696 -3.36 3.73 -4.54
CA ARG A 696 -1.99 4.28 -4.59
C ARG A 696 -1.94 5.78 -4.27
N TYR A 697 -2.99 6.53 -4.59
CA TYR A 697 -3.01 8.00 -4.46
C TYR A 697 -4.05 8.54 -3.46
N ARG A 698 -4.66 7.69 -2.63
CA ARG A 698 -5.67 8.11 -1.62
C ARG A 698 -5.23 9.27 -0.72
N LEU A 699 -3.95 9.38 -0.38
CA LEU A 699 -3.41 10.44 0.49
C LEU A 699 -3.41 11.83 -0.19
N ILE A 700 -3.45 11.87 -1.52
CA ILE A 700 -3.54 13.12 -2.30
C ILE A 700 -4.81 13.90 -2.01
N ILE A 701 -5.90 13.20 -1.67
CA ILE A 701 -7.22 13.77 -1.36
C ILE A 701 -7.14 14.73 -0.16
N ALA A 702 -6.18 14.55 0.75
CA ALA A 702 -5.94 15.52 1.83
C ALA A 702 -4.95 16.61 1.40
N SER A 703 -3.84 16.24 0.73
CA SER A 703 -2.70 17.13 0.49
C SER A 703 -2.95 18.21 -0.57
N LEU A 704 -3.49 17.84 -1.75
CA LEU A 704 -3.65 18.81 -2.84
C LEU A 704 -4.80 19.79 -2.60
N PRO A 705 -5.99 19.37 -2.13
CA PRO A 705 -7.03 20.32 -1.74
C PRO A 705 -6.55 21.29 -0.65
N PHE A 706 -5.78 20.84 0.35
CA PHE A 706 -5.20 21.75 1.34
C PHE A 706 -4.30 22.82 0.72
N SER A 707 -3.45 22.45 -0.25
CA SER A 707 -2.62 23.43 -0.96
C SER A 707 -3.46 24.48 -1.71
N LEU A 708 -4.57 24.07 -2.32
CA LEU A 708 -5.46 24.99 -3.03
C LEU A 708 -6.26 25.88 -2.07
N VAL A 709 -6.62 25.38 -0.88
CA VAL A 709 -7.21 26.20 0.19
C VAL A 709 -6.22 27.25 0.67
N CYS A 710 -4.95 26.89 0.89
CA CYS A 710 -3.90 27.84 1.25
C CYS A 710 -3.68 28.89 0.15
N LEU A 711 -3.72 28.49 -1.12
CA LEU A 711 -3.60 29.38 -2.25
C LEU A 711 -4.80 30.35 -2.35
N ALA A 712 -6.03 29.87 -2.12
CA ALA A 712 -7.22 30.70 -2.04
C ALA A 712 -7.11 31.72 -0.90
N LEU A 713 -6.72 31.29 0.29
CA LEU A 713 -6.47 32.18 1.43
C LEU A 713 -5.39 33.22 1.12
N LEU A 714 -4.31 32.82 0.46
CA LEU A 714 -3.22 33.73 0.06
C LEU A 714 -3.77 34.85 -0.83
N VAL A 715 -4.61 34.50 -1.81
CA VAL A 715 -5.28 35.49 -2.67
C VAL A 715 -6.23 36.38 -1.87
N GLN A 716 -7.09 35.80 -1.03
CA GLN A 716 -8.05 36.55 -0.21
C GLN A 716 -7.35 37.55 0.72
N PHE A 717 -6.29 37.12 1.43
CA PHE A 717 -5.51 38.00 2.30
C PHE A 717 -4.72 39.04 1.51
N ARG A 718 -4.23 38.73 0.31
CA ARG A 718 -3.57 39.71 -0.56
C ARG A 718 -4.52 40.86 -0.91
N PHE A 719 -5.78 40.57 -1.25
CA PHE A 719 -6.81 41.59 -1.48
C PHE A 719 -7.18 42.34 -0.18
N TYR A 720 -7.30 41.64 0.93
CA TYR A 720 -7.59 42.25 2.23
C TYR A 720 -6.50 43.24 2.68
N ILE A 721 -5.23 42.86 2.55
CA ILE A 721 -4.09 43.72 2.88
C ILE A 721 -4.01 44.92 1.92
N LYS A 722 -4.14 44.70 0.61
CA LYS A 722 -4.11 45.78 -0.39
C LYS A 722 -5.26 46.78 -0.22
N SER A 723 -6.44 46.33 0.20
CA SER A 723 -7.59 47.21 0.47
C SER A 723 -7.47 47.96 1.81
N GLY A 724 -6.36 47.80 2.54
CA GLY A 724 -6.17 48.41 3.86
C GLY A 724 -7.06 47.80 4.94
N ASN A 725 -7.25 46.47 4.92
CA ASN A 725 -8.10 45.70 5.84
C ASN A 725 -9.60 46.02 5.73
N LYS A 726 -10.06 46.56 4.58
CA LYS A 726 -11.45 47.00 4.38
C LYS A 726 -12.36 45.95 3.75
N PHE A 727 -11.84 45.10 2.86
CA PHE A 727 -12.66 44.16 2.09
C PHE A 727 -12.04 42.77 2.04
N PHE A 728 -12.77 41.77 2.54
CA PHE A 728 -12.36 40.37 2.53
C PHE A 728 -13.27 39.55 1.58
N PRO A 729 -12.75 39.10 0.42
CA PRO A 729 -13.55 38.38 -0.56
C PRO A 729 -14.00 37.00 -0.04
N SER A 730 -15.10 36.48 -0.58
CA SER A 730 -15.56 35.12 -0.25
C SER A 730 -14.58 34.05 -0.75
N PHE A 731 -14.58 32.88 -0.11
CA PHE A 731 -13.71 31.78 -0.49
C PHE A 731 -13.90 31.39 -1.97
N LYS A 732 -15.15 31.29 -2.42
CA LYS A 732 -15.47 31.03 -3.84
C LYS A 732 -14.92 32.11 -4.76
N ALA A 733 -15.03 33.39 -4.40
CA ALA A 733 -14.48 34.46 -5.23
C ALA A 733 -12.95 34.34 -5.36
N GLY A 734 -12.26 33.99 -4.27
CA GLY A 734 -10.81 33.70 -4.29
C GLY A 734 -10.46 32.52 -5.20
N LEU A 735 -11.21 31.42 -5.11
CA LEU A 735 -11.02 30.24 -5.95
C LEU A 735 -11.30 30.53 -7.44
N VAL A 736 -12.39 31.25 -7.74
CA VAL A 736 -12.74 31.64 -9.12
C VAL A 736 -11.68 32.56 -9.71
N TYR A 737 -11.14 33.50 -8.94
CA TYR A 737 -10.03 34.35 -9.39
C TYR A 737 -8.80 33.53 -9.80
N ILE A 738 -8.43 32.53 -8.99
CA ILE A 738 -7.30 31.63 -9.28
C ILE A 738 -7.55 30.86 -10.58
N ILE A 739 -8.74 30.31 -10.76
CA ILE A 739 -9.06 29.48 -11.93
C ILE A 739 -9.10 30.33 -13.21
N GLU A 740 -9.81 31.46 -13.20
CA GLU A 740 -9.93 32.29 -14.40
C GLU A 740 -8.61 32.96 -14.81
N THR A 741 -7.73 33.25 -13.85
CA THR A 741 -6.46 33.96 -14.12
C THR A 741 -5.28 33.00 -14.33
N HIS A 742 -5.25 31.85 -13.64
CA HIS A 742 -4.05 31.02 -13.51
C HIS A 742 -4.27 29.51 -13.74
N LEU A 743 -5.43 29.08 -14.26
CA LEU A 743 -5.69 27.64 -14.49
C LEU A 743 -4.65 26.99 -15.40
N THR A 744 -4.32 27.60 -16.54
CA THR A 744 -3.34 27.03 -17.48
C THR A 744 -1.98 26.86 -16.82
N LEU A 745 -1.52 27.86 -16.05
CA LEU A 745 -0.29 27.81 -15.28
C LEU A 745 -0.33 26.70 -14.21
N LEU A 746 -1.42 26.57 -13.47
CA LEU A 746 -1.57 25.51 -12.45
C LEU A 746 -1.48 24.12 -13.07
N LEU A 747 -2.14 23.89 -14.20
CA LEU A 747 -2.11 22.62 -14.90
C LEU A 747 -0.71 22.32 -15.48
N THR A 748 -0.09 23.28 -16.16
CA THR A 748 1.27 23.06 -16.71
C THR A 748 2.29 22.84 -15.61
N MET A 749 2.25 23.61 -14.51
CA MET A 749 3.15 23.42 -13.37
C MET A 749 2.96 22.06 -12.69
N SER A 750 1.73 21.58 -12.57
CA SER A 750 1.46 20.25 -12.01
C SER A 750 2.01 19.10 -12.88
N ALA A 751 1.96 19.24 -14.21
CA ALA A 751 2.57 18.28 -15.13
C ALA A 751 4.11 18.36 -15.08
N ILE A 752 4.67 19.56 -15.13
CA ILE A 752 6.12 19.79 -15.09
C ILE A 752 6.70 19.28 -13.76
N LEU A 753 6.03 19.52 -12.63
CA LEU A 753 6.50 19.07 -11.33
C LEU A 753 6.60 17.53 -11.25
N SER A 754 5.68 16.81 -11.90
CA SER A 754 5.74 15.34 -12.02
C SER A 754 7.04 14.87 -12.69
N ILE A 755 7.55 15.65 -13.64
CA ILE A 755 8.77 15.32 -14.39
C ILE A 755 10.01 15.78 -13.61
N VAL A 756 9.98 17.02 -13.09
CA VAL A 756 11.13 17.67 -12.44
C VAL A 756 11.53 16.94 -11.14
N THR A 757 10.56 16.47 -10.35
CA THR A 757 10.81 15.75 -9.08
C THR A 757 11.47 14.39 -9.28
N ASN A 758 11.50 13.84 -10.49
CA ASN A 758 12.16 12.58 -10.78
C ASN A 758 13.68 12.72 -10.99
N TYR A 759 14.20 13.93 -11.24
CA TYR A 759 15.63 14.13 -11.43
C TYR A 759 16.40 14.03 -10.12
N LEU A 760 17.50 13.27 -10.12
CA LEU A 760 18.30 12.98 -8.93
C LEU A 760 18.83 14.25 -8.25
N ASN A 761 19.36 15.21 -9.02
CA ASN A 761 19.88 16.47 -8.48
C ASN A 761 18.78 17.31 -7.79
N ILE A 762 17.56 17.27 -8.33
CA ILE A 762 16.41 17.93 -7.71
C ILE A 762 16.03 17.20 -6.42
N GLN A 763 16.06 15.87 -6.41
CA GLN A 763 15.78 15.08 -5.20
C GLN A 763 16.78 15.38 -4.07
N HIS A 764 18.06 15.58 -4.40
CA HIS A 764 19.07 16.03 -3.42
C HIS A 764 18.76 17.44 -2.88
N LEU A 765 18.42 18.39 -3.75
CA LEU A 765 18.06 19.75 -3.33
C LEU A 765 16.81 19.76 -2.43
N LEU A 766 15.78 19.00 -2.81
CA LEU A 766 14.57 18.85 -2.01
C LEU A 766 14.85 18.17 -0.67
N TYR A 767 15.76 17.19 -0.64
CA TYR A 767 16.14 16.55 0.63
C TYR A 767 16.86 17.51 1.57
N LEU A 768 17.80 18.31 1.06
CA LEU A 768 18.52 19.33 1.84
C LEU A 768 17.59 20.41 2.40
N THR A 769 16.46 20.65 1.72
CA THR A 769 15.48 21.67 2.09
C THR A 769 14.23 21.07 2.76
N ASP A 770 14.22 19.77 3.04
CA ASP A 770 13.10 19.12 3.72
C ASP A 770 13.04 19.61 5.19
N PRO A 771 12.00 20.34 5.60
CA PRO A 771 11.89 20.85 6.97
C PRO A 771 11.67 19.74 8.00
N ILE A 772 11.31 18.53 7.58
CA ILE A 772 11.01 17.39 8.46
C ILE A 772 12.23 16.48 8.65
N GLY A 773 12.92 16.11 7.56
CA GLY A 773 14.14 15.30 7.60
C GLY A 773 13.96 13.85 8.08
N LEU A 774 12.74 13.29 7.99
CA LEU A 774 12.43 11.92 8.41
C LEU A 774 12.46 10.90 7.28
N ASN A 775 12.23 11.34 6.03
CA ASN A 775 12.23 10.48 4.86
C ASN A 775 13.53 10.69 4.10
N ASP A 776 14.49 9.77 4.26
CA ASP A 776 15.71 9.78 3.47
C ASP A 776 15.47 9.07 2.12
N PRO A 777 15.45 9.79 0.99
CA PRO A 777 15.24 9.19 -0.32
C PRO A 777 16.41 8.31 -0.79
N PHE A 778 17.60 8.44 -0.18
CA PHE A 778 18.83 7.73 -0.56
C PHE A 778 19.19 6.60 0.40
N PHE A 779 18.27 6.23 1.28
CA PHE A 779 18.45 5.13 2.21
C PHE A 779 18.11 3.77 1.57
N PRO A 780 18.87 2.69 1.83
CA PRO A 780 20.11 2.62 2.63
C PRO A 780 21.35 3.18 1.93
N SER A 781 22.17 3.92 2.67
CA SER A 781 23.36 4.59 2.14
C SER A 781 24.43 3.58 1.70
N GLY A 782 24.93 3.71 0.47
CA GLY A 782 25.97 2.85 -0.10
C GLY A 782 25.46 1.71 -0.98
N LYS A 783 24.14 1.49 -1.03
CA LYS A 783 23.50 0.74 -2.12
C LYS A 783 22.99 1.73 -3.17
N ASN A 784 22.97 1.33 -4.45
CA ASN A 784 22.40 2.14 -5.54
C ASN A 784 20.85 2.18 -5.47
N VAL A 785 20.30 2.48 -4.30
CA VAL A 785 18.87 2.51 -4.02
C VAL A 785 18.42 3.97 -3.97
N ASN A 786 17.30 4.28 -4.61
CA ASN A 786 16.69 5.60 -4.59
C ASN A 786 15.18 5.49 -4.39
N THR A 787 14.58 6.42 -3.65
CA THR A 787 13.14 6.58 -3.42
C THR A 787 12.68 7.98 -3.85
N ASN A 788 11.74 8.07 -4.79
CA ASN A 788 11.09 9.36 -5.08
C ASN A 788 9.95 9.62 -4.08
N ASN A 789 10.25 10.40 -3.03
CA ASN A 789 9.31 10.76 -1.97
C ASN A 789 8.47 12.02 -2.26
N TYR A 790 8.70 12.69 -3.40
CA TYR A 790 8.18 14.03 -3.65
C TYR A 790 6.99 14.06 -4.62
N TYR A 791 6.07 14.99 -4.38
CA TYR A 791 4.84 15.22 -5.16
C TYR A 791 4.03 13.96 -5.41
N LEU A 792 4.09 13.39 -6.63
CA LEU A 792 3.39 12.15 -7.01
C LEU A 792 4.27 10.89 -6.93
N GLY A 793 5.57 11.03 -6.62
CA GLY A 793 6.50 9.91 -6.58
C GLY A 793 6.72 9.23 -7.93
N LEU A 794 6.35 9.89 -9.04
CA LEU A 794 6.43 9.33 -10.39
C LEU A 794 7.88 9.18 -10.83
N ARG A 795 8.14 8.10 -11.57
CA ARG A 795 9.45 7.85 -12.20
C ARG A 795 9.41 7.85 -13.71
N GLU A 796 8.22 7.86 -14.29
CA GLU A 796 7.99 7.83 -15.73
C GLU A 796 7.32 9.12 -16.20
N ILE A 797 7.75 9.59 -17.36
CA ILE A 797 7.21 10.81 -17.97
C ILE A 797 5.80 10.57 -18.51
N PHE A 798 5.49 9.34 -18.94
CA PHE A 798 4.18 8.98 -19.50
C PHE A 798 3.01 9.28 -18.56
N MET A 799 3.21 9.15 -17.24
CA MET A 799 2.18 9.40 -16.22
C MET A 799 2.12 10.86 -15.72
N ALA A 800 2.86 11.79 -16.33
CA ALA A 800 2.88 13.20 -15.90
C ALA A 800 1.50 13.90 -15.96
N TRP A 801 0.56 13.37 -16.75
CA TRP A 801 -0.82 13.85 -16.83
C TRP A 801 -1.62 13.65 -15.53
N LEU A 802 -1.15 12.79 -14.61
CA LEU A 802 -1.78 12.59 -13.30
C LEU A 802 -1.78 13.88 -12.45
N GLY A 803 -0.77 14.75 -12.60
CA GLY A 803 -0.72 16.02 -11.90
C GLY A 803 -1.90 16.93 -12.21
N PRO A 804 -2.10 17.31 -13.50
CA PRO A 804 -3.27 18.07 -13.94
C PRO A 804 -4.60 17.39 -13.59
N PHE A 805 -4.65 16.06 -13.71
CA PHE A 805 -5.83 15.25 -13.41
C PHE A 805 -6.27 15.39 -11.95
N PHE A 806 -5.36 15.19 -10.98
CA PHE A 806 -5.67 15.36 -9.55
C PHE A 806 -5.88 16.82 -9.16
N CYS A 807 -5.24 17.77 -9.84
CA CYS A 807 -5.46 19.21 -9.64
C CYS A 807 -6.92 19.59 -9.97
N LEU A 808 -7.45 19.14 -11.10
CA LEU A 808 -8.84 19.40 -11.51
C LEU A 808 -9.86 18.75 -10.57
N ILE A 809 -9.60 17.52 -10.13
CA ILE A 809 -10.44 16.85 -9.10
C ILE A 809 -10.44 17.67 -7.80
N SER A 810 -9.28 18.15 -7.37
CA SER A 810 -9.15 18.96 -6.14
C SER A 810 -9.91 20.29 -6.25
N ILE A 811 -9.81 20.98 -7.39
CA ILE A 811 -10.58 22.20 -7.67
C ILE A 811 -12.09 21.94 -7.59
N MET A 812 -12.55 20.86 -8.23
CA MET A 812 -13.96 20.47 -8.25
C MET A 812 -14.49 20.16 -6.84
N ILE A 813 -13.75 19.37 -6.05
CA ILE A 813 -14.11 19.04 -4.66
C ILE A 813 -14.24 20.32 -3.82
N LEU A 814 -13.28 21.24 -3.94
CA LEU A 814 -13.29 22.50 -3.18
C LEU A 814 -14.48 23.38 -3.55
N TYR A 815 -14.78 23.51 -4.84
CA TYR A 815 -15.92 24.29 -5.29
C TYR A 815 -17.25 23.68 -4.82
N LEU A 816 -17.39 22.36 -4.88
CA LEU A 816 -18.58 21.64 -4.43
C LEU A 816 -18.78 21.78 -2.92
N LEU A 817 -17.72 21.61 -2.12
CA LEU A 817 -17.79 21.78 -0.67
C LEU A 817 -18.12 23.23 -0.28
N ALA A 818 -17.50 24.22 -0.92
CA ALA A 818 -17.82 25.62 -0.67
C ALA A 818 -19.29 25.94 -1.00
N THR A 819 -19.80 25.38 -2.09
CA THR A 819 -21.22 25.53 -2.49
C THR A 819 -22.16 24.81 -1.51
N LEU A 820 -21.76 23.65 -1.00
CA LEU A 820 -22.51 22.91 0.03
C LEU A 820 -22.62 23.74 1.32
N PHE A 821 -21.53 24.36 1.78
CA PHE A 821 -21.57 25.21 2.98
C PHE A 821 -22.46 26.44 2.79
N ASP A 822 -22.40 27.11 1.64
CA ASP A 822 -23.32 28.21 1.34
C ASP A 822 -24.79 27.73 1.32
N GLY A 823 -25.05 26.50 0.85
CA GLY A 823 -26.35 25.87 0.90
C GLY A 823 -26.83 25.60 2.34
N ILE A 824 -25.96 25.05 3.19
CA ILE A 824 -26.24 24.82 4.62
C ILE A 824 -26.54 26.15 5.33
N GLU A 825 -25.78 27.20 5.02
CA GLU A 825 -26.02 28.54 5.57
C GLU A 825 -27.36 29.10 5.12
N TYR A 826 -27.70 28.96 3.84
CA TYR A 826 -28.97 29.41 3.29
C TYR A 826 -30.17 28.69 3.91
N ILE A 827 -30.08 27.37 4.08
CA ILE A 827 -31.10 26.56 4.75
C ILE A 827 -31.24 26.99 6.21
N SER A 828 -30.13 27.19 6.91
CA SER A 828 -30.11 27.63 8.31
C SER A 828 -30.75 29.02 8.48
N TYR A 829 -30.48 29.93 7.55
CA TYR A 829 -31.09 31.25 7.50
C TYR A 829 -32.61 31.15 7.28
N LYS A 830 -33.06 30.37 6.28
CA LYS A 830 -34.50 30.16 6.01
C LYS A 830 -35.23 29.50 7.17
N ALA A 831 -34.64 28.47 7.78
CA ALA A 831 -35.20 27.80 8.94
C ALA A 831 -35.37 28.78 10.12
N TYR A 832 -34.37 29.64 10.35
CA TYR A 832 -34.45 30.68 11.37
C TYR A 832 -35.53 31.73 11.07
N SER A 833 -35.64 32.20 9.82
CA SER A 833 -36.68 33.14 9.43
C SER A 833 -38.09 32.55 9.61
N LEU A 834 -38.27 31.25 9.30
CA LEU A 834 -39.55 30.56 9.49
C LEU A 834 -39.91 30.41 10.98
N ILE A 835 -38.93 30.09 11.84
CA ILE A 835 -39.15 30.02 13.30
C ILE A 835 -39.50 31.39 13.88
N CYS A 836 -38.86 32.47 13.40
CA CYS A 836 -39.18 33.84 13.83
C CYS A 836 -40.56 34.31 13.35
N VAL A 837 -41.02 33.85 12.17
CA VAL A 837 -42.34 34.17 11.62
C VAL A 837 -43.45 33.32 12.27
N ALA A 838 -43.17 32.07 12.64
CA ALA A 838 -44.12 31.15 13.25
C ALA A 838 -44.33 31.37 14.77
N LYS A 839 -43.49 32.19 15.42
CA LYS A 839 -43.60 32.53 16.84
C LYS A 839 -43.30 34.02 17.07
N PRO A 840 -44.32 34.90 17.11
CA PRO A 840 -44.19 36.15 17.85
C PRO A 840 -44.38 35.82 19.34
N LEU A 841 -43.41 35.16 19.99
CA LEU A 841 -43.62 34.67 21.35
C LEU A 841 -43.04 35.61 22.41
N HIS A 842 -43.95 36.22 23.15
CA HIS A 842 -43.80 36.47 24.57
C HIS A 842 -43.23 35.21 25.26
N SER A 843 -42.09 35.37 25.93
CA SER A 843 -41.55 34.54 27.01
C SER A 843 -41.83 33.03 26.99
N LEU A 844 -40.84 32.23 26.57
CA LEU A 844 -40.60 30.92 27.21
C LEU A 844 -39.10 30.65 27.26
N ASP A 845 -38.56 30.97 28.44
CA ASP A 845 -37.19 30.75 28.87
C ASP A 845 -36.90 29.25 28.96
N ILE A 846 -36.09 28.75 28.02
CA ILE A 846 -35.30 27.54 28.20
C ILE A 846 -33.84 27.97 28.13
N GLY A 847 -33.28 28.40 29.26
CA GLY A 847 -31.87 28.26 29.68
C GLY A 847 -30.71 28.59 28.72
N LEU A 848 -30.96 29.23 27.57
CA LEU A 848 -29.98 29.66 26.57
C LEU A 848 -30.28 31.13 26.26
N GLY A 849 -29.96 31.98 27.24
CA GLY A 849 -30.41 33.37 27.33
C GLY A 849 -30.23 34.20 26.04
N PRO A 850 -31.26 34.95 25.62
CA PRO A 850 -31.18 35.97 24.58
C PRO A 850 -30.95 37.33 25.25
N ASN A 851 -29.69 37.76 25.36
CA ASN A 851 -29.34 39.16 25.49
C ASN A 851 -28.42 39.48 24.30
N ILE A 852 -28.65 40.60 23.60
CA ILE A 852 -28.06 41.09 22.32
C ILE A 852 -29.09 40.93 21.18
N VAL A 853 -29.82 41.92 20.62
CA VAL A 853 -29.70 43.38 20.52
C VAL A 853 -31.10 44.00 20.28
N SER A 854 -31.48 45.01 21.05
CA SER A 854 -32.48 46.03 20.67
C SER A 854 -31.83 47.06 19.73
N THR A 855 -32.57 47.45 18.70
CA THR A 855 -32.20 48.14 17.45
C THR A 855 -31.53 49.52 17.52
N ASN A 856 -30.95 49.97 18.64
CA ASN A 856 -30.33 51.31 18.76
C ASN A 856 -28.85 51.34 19.20
N GLN A 857 -28.12 50.23 19.14
CA GLN A 857 -26.67 50.16 19.48
C GLN A 857 -25.80 49.62 18.34
N ALA A 858 -25.92 50.20 17.14
CA ALA A 858 -24.96 49.93 16.05
C ALA A 858 -23.56 50.56 16.29
N THR A 859 -23.35 51.25 17.42
CA THR A 859 -22.08 51.89 17.79
C THR A 859 -21.44 51.33 19.06
N GLY A 860 -21.94 50.20 19.61
CA GLY A 860 -21.46 49.69 20.89
C GLY A 860 -21.48 48.17 21.00
N ILE A 861 -20.71 47.47 20.15
CA ILE A 861 -20.29 46.10 20.49
C ILE A 861 -19.24 46.26 21.59
N GLU A 862 -19.62 46.11 22.86
CA GLU A 862 -18.66 46.01 23.96
C GLU A 862 -17.71 44.82 23.69
N HIS A 863 -16.55 45.13 23.14
CA HIS A 863 -15.48 44.19 22.87
C HIS A 863 -14.74 43.84 24.17
N ASN A 864 -15.42 43.19 25.11
CA ASN A 864 -14.72 42.53 26.21
C ASN A 864 -13.90 41.36 25.64
N ILE A 865 -12.58 41.59 25.54
CA ILE A 865 -11.54 40.62 25.15
C ILE A 865 -11.62 39.33 25.99
N PHE A 866 -12.26 39.42 27.15
CA PHE A 866 -12.18 38.46 28.23
C PHE A 866 -13.58 38.22 28.82
N ASN A 867 -14.46 37.57 28.06
CA ASN A 867 -15.64 36.96 28.67
C ASN A 867 -15.15 35.80 29.57
N LYS A 868 -15.35 35.90 30.89
CA LYS A 868 -14.87 34.92 31.88
C LYS A 868 -15.21 33.48 31.48
N ARG A 869 -16.40 33.24 30.93
CA ARG A 869 -16.83 31.90 30.48
C ARG A 869 -15.97 31.33 29.35
N ARG A 870 -15.47 32.18 28.45
CA ARG A 870 -14.68 31.78 27.27
C ARG A 870 -13.23 31.48 27.63
N ILE A 871 -12.63 32.31 28.47
CA ILE A 871 -11.29 32.06 29.02
C ILE A 871 -11.29 30.75 29.80
N VAL A 872 -12.29 30.57 30.68
CA VAL A 872 -12.43 29.32 31.45
C VAL A 872 -12.57 28.12 30.52
N GLY A 873 -13.36 28.22 29.44
CA GLY A 873 -13.47 27.16 28.43
C GLY A 873 -12.14 26.84 27.74
N ALA A 874 -11.41 27.85 27.26
CA ALA A 874 -10.13 27.69 26.59
C ALA A 874 -9.05 27.13 27.54
N THR A 875 -8.94 27.67 28.75
CA THR A 875 -8.01 27.18 29.78
C THR A 875 -8.36 25.76 30.20
N SER A 876 -9.66 25.43 30.36
CA SER A 876 -10.11 24.08 30.65
C SER A 876 -9.74 23.11 29.53
N LEU A 877 -9.93 23.49 28.26
CA LEU A 877 -9.57 22.64 27.12
C LEU A 877 -8.05 22.42 27.04
N ILE A 878 -7.25 23.47 27.29
CA ILE A 878 -5.79 23.37 27.38
C ILE A 878 -5.37 22.42 28.50
N CYS A 879 -5.95 22.57 29.70
CA CYS A 879 -5.67 21.66 30.82
C CYS A 879 -6.08 20.22 30.48
N LEU A 880 -7.22 20.00 29.85
CA LEU A 880 -7.64 18.67 29.39
C LEU A 880 -6.63 18.09 28.39
N VAL A 881 -6.14 18.88 27.42
CA VAL A 881 -5.12 18.39 26.46
C VAL A 881 -3.80 18.06 27.15
N LEU A 882 -3.39 18.85 28.14
CA LEU A 882 -2.15 18.61 28.88
C LEU A 882 -2.17 17.33 29.72
N PHE A 883 -3.33 16.93 30.24
CA PHE A 883 -3.41 15.84 31.22
C PHE A 883 -4.20 14.60 30.76
N TYR A 884 -5.16 14.73 29.85
CA TYR A 884 -6.17 13.69 29.62
C TYR A 884 -6.47 13.38 28.16
N ILE A 885 -6.69 14.38 27.31
CA ILE A 885 -7.13 14.17 25.92
C ILE A 885 -6.00 14.44 24.92
N PRO A 886 -5.95 13.71 23.80
CA PRO A 886 -5.05 14.03 22.70
C PRO A 886 -5.48 15.33 22.02
N TYR A 887 -4.51 16.12 21.53
CA TYR A 887 -4.80 17.39 20.87
C TYR A 887 -5.67 17.23 19.62
N GLN A 888 -5.64 16.07 18.96
CA GLN A 888 -6.46 15.71 17.81
C GLN A 888 -7.96 15.70 18.17
N PHE A 889 -8.31 15.27 19.39
CA PHE A 889 -9.69 15.33 19.88
C PHE A 889 -10.14 16.77 20.11
N ALA A 890 -9.28 17.59 20.72
CA ALA A 890 -9.54 19.02 20.85
C ALA A 890 -9.71 19.69 19.48
N PHE A 891 -8.92 19.31 18.46
CA PHE A 891 -9.10 19.81 17.10
C PHE A 891 -10.48 19.51 16.51
N VAL A 892 -11.00 18.29 16.70
CA VAL A 892 -12.36 17.93 16.24
C VAL A 892 -13.43 18.80 16.93
N ILE A 893 -13.30 19.03 18.23
CA ILE A 893 -14.19 19.93 18.98
C ILE A 893 -14.11 21.35 18.42
N LEU A 894 -12.91 21.87 18.18
CA LEU A 894 -12.69 23.21 17.65
C LEU A 894 -13.23 23.36 16.22
N PHE A 895 -13.15 22.33 15.39
CA PHE A 895 -13.78 22.30 14.07
C PHE A 895 -15.31 22.42 14.19
N VAL A 896 -15.94 21.66 15.08
CA VAL A 896 -17.39 21.76 15.34
C VAL A 896 -17.76 23.15 15.87
N LEU A 897 -16.97 23.72 16.77
CA LEU A 897 -17.18 25.08 17.26
C LEU A 897 -17.08 26.12 16.13
N GLN A 898 -16.08 26.01 15.26
CA GLN A 898 -15.93 26.89 14.09
C GLN A 898 -17.12 26.75 13.12
N LEU A 899 -17.62 25.54 12.88
CA LEU A 899 -18.82 25.30 12.08
C LEU A 899 -20.05 25.99 12.70
N LEU A 900 -20.22 25.88 14.03
CA LEU A 900 -21.30 26.56 14.75
C LEU A 900 -21.17 28.09 14.68
N VAL A 901 -19.95 28.65 14.66
CA VAL A 901 -19.71 30.08 14.45
C VAL A 901 -20.19 30.50 13.06
N CYS A 902 -19.84 29.75 12.00
CA CYS A 902 -20.33 30.01 10.64
C CYS A 902 -21.87 29.98 10.55
N ILE A 903 -22.52 28.98 11.15
CA ILE A 903 -23.99 28.86 11.19
C ILE A 903 -24.62 30.01 11.99
N LYS A 904 -24.00 30.47 13.07
CA LYS A 904 -24.52 31.64 13.83
C LYS A 904 -24.41 32.92 13.02
N MET A 905 -23.32 33.11 12.28
CA MET A 905 -23.12 34.28 11.42
C MET A 905 -24.12 34.37 10.28
N SER A 906 -24.58 33.24 9.73
CA SER A 906 -25.62 33.25 8.69
C SER A 906 -26.97 33.76 9.20
N LYS A 907 -27.27 33.61 10.50
CA LYS A 907 -28.48 34.18 11.14
C LYS A 907 -28.40 35.70 11.31
N LEU A 908 -27.20 36.23 11.60
CA LEU A 908 -26.95 37.66 11.81
C LEU A 908 -27.08 38.48 10.49
N LEU A 909 -26.68 37.91 9.35
CA LEU A 909 -26.77 38.59 8.04
C LEU A 909 -28.20 38.84 7.56
N GLY A 910 -29.21 38.17 8.13
CA GLY A 910 -30.62 38.38 7.80
C GLY A 910 -31.16 39.79 8.11
N ARG A 911 -30.39 40.61 8.84
CA ARG A 911 -30.87 41.87 9.44
C ARG A 911 -30.14 43.13 8.99
N THR A 912 -28.96 43.05 8.35
CA THR A 912 -28.13 44.23 8.05
C THR A 912 -27.24 44.05 6.82
N ASP A 913 -27.22 45.04 5.92
CA ASP A 913 -26.38 45.09 4.70
C ASP A 913 -24.91 45.52 4.96
N ASP A 914 -24.42 45.27 6.17
CA ASP A 914 -23.13 45.75 6.64
C ASP A 914 -21.95 44.99 6.01
N LEU A 915 -20.99 45.76 5.47
CA LEU A 915 -19.76 45.27 4.87
C LEU A 915 -18.89 44.53 5.89
N HIS A 916 -18.88 44.99 7.15
CA HIS A 916 -18.10 44.33 8.21
C HIS A 916 -18.65 42.94 8.53
N CYS A 917 -19.97 42.79 8.66
CA CYS A 917 -20.63 41.49 8.83
C CYS A 917 -20.35 40.53 7.67
N THR A 918 -20.33 41.04 6.43
CA THR A 918 -20.03 40.24 5.24
C THR A 918 -18.58 39.75 5.23
N ASN A 919 -17.61 40.62 5.57
CA ASN A 919 -16.20 40.27 5.69
C ASN A 919 -15.97 39.19 6.76
N LEU A 920 -16.63 39.33 7.92
CA LEU A 920 -16.54 38.36 9.01
C LEU A 920 -17.08 36.98 8.60
N ARG A 921 -18.22 36.93 7.88
CA ARG A 921 -18.75 35.67 7.34
C ARG A 921 -17.75 35.03 6.38
N ASN A 922 -17.29 35.80 5.38
CA ASN A 922 -16.36 35.30 4.37
C ASN A 922 -15.04 34.78 4.99
N TYR A 923 -14.51 35.49 5.98
CA TYR A 923 -13.32 35.09 6.73
C TYR A 923 -13.55 33.76 7.48
N ASN A 924 -14.60 33.66 8.28
CA ASN A 924 -14.89 32.46 9.06
C ASN A 924 -15.14 31.22 8.18
N ASN A 925 -15.81 31.40 7.03
CA ASN A 925 -16.02 30.31 6.08
C ASN A 925 -14.70 29.84 5.46
N SER A 926 -13.77 30.76 5.21
CA SER A 926 -12.45 30.42 4.67
C SER A 926 -11.60 29.70 5.72
N ILE A 927 -11.70 30.07 7.00
CA ILE A 927 -11.07 29.32 8.11
C ILE A 927 -11.71 27.94 8.31
N LEU A 928 -13.03 27.81 8.16
CA LEU A 928 -13.70 26.51 8.20
C LEU A 928 -13.18 25.57 7.10
N MET A 929 -13.05 26.07 5.87
CA MET A 929 -12.43 25.32 4.76
C MET A 929 -10.97 24.94 5.07
N PHE A 930 -10.22 25.81 5.75
CA PHE A 930 -8.85 25.54 6.18
C PHE A 930 -8.75 24.40 7.19
N PHE A 931 -9.69 24.32 8.14
CA PHE A 931 -9.75 23.23 9.12
C PHE A 931 -10.28 21.93 8.52
N LEU A 932 -11.22 22.00 7.57
CA LEU A 932 -11.86 20.83 6.98
C LEU A 932 -10.86 19.82 6.39
N PHE A 933 -9.83 20.28 5.67
CA PHE A 933 -8.85 19.39 5.03
C PHE A 933 -7.76 18.88 5.97
N VAL A 934 -7.73 19.37 7.21
CA VAL A 934 -6.88 18.84 8.29
C VAL A 934 -7.65 17.87 9.19
N LEU A 935 -8.99 17.83 9.08
CA LEU A 935 -9.85 16.90 9.80
C LEU A 935 -9.52 15.42 9.48
N PRO A 936 -9.32 14.98 8.22
CA PRO A 936 -8.99 13.59 7.90
C PRO A 936 -7.67 13.09 8.53
N ILE A 937 -6.78 14.01 8.90
CA ILE A 937 -5.50 13.70 9.55
C ILE A 937 -5.72 13.43 11.06
N ASN A 938 -6.66 14.15 11.69
CA ASN A 938 -6.87 14.08 13.14
C ASN A 938 -7.91 13.03 13.56
N VAL A 939 -8.94 12.80 12.74
CA VAL A 939 -10.04 11.86 13.05
C VAL A 939 -9.55 10.43 13.32
N PRO A 940 -8.62 9.83 12.55
CA PRO A 940 -8.17 8.47 12.80
C PRO A 940 -7.57 8.28 14.20
N VAL A 941 -6.76 9.24 14.68
CA VAL A 941 -6.18 9.19 16.03
C VAL A 941 -7.25 9.32 17.11
N VAL A 942 -8.30 10.12 16.86
CA VAL A 942 -9.45 10.21 17.77
C VAL A 942 -10.19 8.88 17.88
N ILE A 943 -10.36 8.15 16.76
CA ILE A 943 -10.96 6.82 16.78
C ILE A 943 -10.12 5.87 17.64
N VAL A 944 -8.79 5.88 17.50
CA VAL A 944 -7.88 5.08 18.34
C VAL A 944 -8.03 5.44 19.83
N PHE A 945 -8.14 6.73 20.14
CA PHE A 945 -8.32 7.20 21.51
C PHE A 945 -9.64 6.72 22.12
N LEU A 946 -10.76 6.88 21.41
CA LEU A 946 -12.08 6.47 21.88
C LEU A 946 -12.18 4.93 22.05
N HIS A 947 -11.52 4.17 21.18
CA HIS A 947 -11.43 2.71 21.31
C HIS A 947 -10.68 2.30 22.59
N ASN A 948 -9.50 2.89 22.83
CA ASN A 948 -8.71 2.63 24.03
C ASN A 948 -9.45 3.06 25.31
N PHE A 949 -10.18 4.17 25.26
CA PHE A 949 -11.04 4.62 26.36
C PHE A 949 -12.07 3.56 26.75
N ALA A 950 -12.69 2.91 25.76
CA ALA A 950 -13.72 1.91 25.98
C ALA A 950 -13.18 0.59 26.55
N ILE A 951 -11.92 0.24 26.26
CA ILE A 951 -11.33 -1.05 26.65
C ILE A 951 -10.78 -1.04 28.07
N ASN A 952 -10.11 0.03 28.52
CA ASN A 952 -9.78 0.34 29.93
C ASN A 952 -8.94 1.63 30.00
N TRP A 953 -9.27 2.53 30.93
CA TRP A 953 -8.71 3.91 31.03
C TRP A 953 -7.25 4.00 31.54
N GLU A 954 -6.61 2.89 31.92
CA GLU A 954 -5.37 2.91 32.71
C GLU A 954 -4.08 3.30 31.95
N THR A 955 -4.10 3.42 30.61
CA THR A 955 -2.91 3.82 29.84
C THR A 955 -3.02 5.25 29.29
N PRO A 956 -2.50 6.28 30.01
CA PRO A 956 -2.51 7.66 29.53
C PRO A 956 -1.59 7.87 28.30
N PHE A 957 -2.08 8.60 27.29
CA PHE A 957 -1.41 8.86 26.01
C PHE A 957 -0.26 9.89 26.13
N ARG A 958 0.89 9.49 26.69
CA ARG A 958 2.00 10.42 27.00
C ARG A 958 2.53 11.27 25.81
N SER A 959 2.45 10.79 24.57
CA SER A 959 3.05 11.46 23.39
C SER A 959 2.16 12.51 22.71
N HIS A 960 0.84 12.53 22.96
CA HIS A 960 -0.10 13.45 22.29
C HIS A 960 -0.68 14.55 23.19
N HIS A 961 -0.18 14.68 24.41
CA HIS A 961 -0.45 15.81 25.29
C HIS A 961 0.40 17.05 24.92
N ASN A 962 0.69 17.24 23.64
CA ASN A 962 1.44 18.40 23.16
C ASN A 962 0.49 19.59 22.96
N CYS A 963 0.32 20.38 24.02
CA CYS A 963 -0.50 21.59 23.96
C CYS A 963 -0.02 22.59 22.90
N LEU A 964 1.28 22.64 22.60
CA LEU A 964 1.81 23.58 21.59
C LEU A 964 1.25 23.29 20.19
N SER A 965 0.88 22.04 19.91
CA SER A 965 0.30 21.63 18.63
C SER A 965 -1.11 22.16 18.38
N ILE A 966 -1.82 22.65 19.41
CA ILE A 966 -3.23 23.05 19.28
C ILE A 966 -3.57 24.40 19.91
N ILE A 967 -2.73 24.92 20.81
CA ILE A 967 -3.00 26.17 21.54
C ILE A 967 -3.33 27.34 20.62
N SER A 968 -2.62 27.48 19.50
CA SER A 968 -2.85 28.56 18.54
C SER A 968 -4.19 28.43 17.83
N ILE A 969 -4.64 27.20 17.57
CA ILE A 969 -5.95 26.91 16.98
C ILE A 969 -7.06 27.21 18.00
N ILE A 970 -6.89 26.82 19.26
CA ILE A 970 -7.83 27.15 20.35
C ILE A 970 -8.01 28.66 20.43
N LEU A 971 -6.90 29.40 20.53
CA LEU A 971 -6.91 30.85 20.67
C LEU A 971 -7.53 31.55 19.44
N LEU A 972 -7.27 31.06 18.23
CA LEU A 972 -7.89 31.60 17.03
C LEU A 972 -9.40 31.37 17.00
N VAL A 973 -9.87 30.16 17.30
CA VAL A 973 -11.31 29.85 17.33
C VAL A 973 -12.02 30.68 18.40
N GLU A 974 -11.41 30.88 19.55
CA GLU A 974 -11.94 31.78 20.58
C GLU A 974 -12.06 33.22 20.07
N SER A 975 -11.04 33.74 19.37
CA SER A 975 -11.12 35.05 18.70
C SER A 975 -12.23 35.11 17.66
N ASN A 976 -12.42 34.04 16.88
CA ASN A 976 -13.48 33.95 15.87
C ASN A 976 -14.88 33.94 16.51
N THR A 977 -15.08 33.25 17.64
CA THR A 977 -16.34 33.30 18.40
C THR A 977 -16.63 34.69 19.00
N ALA A 978 -15.60 35.54 19.12
CA ALA A 978 -15.71 36.95 19.48
C ALA A 978 -15.95 37.86 18.27
N TYR A 979 -16.20 37.28 17.09
CA TYR A 979 -16.49 37.96 15.83
C TYR A 979 -15.38 38.95 15.44
N ARG A 980 -14.11 38.52 15.58
CA ARG A 980 -12.94 39.32 15.22
C ARG A 980 -12.32 38.86 13.92
N ILE A 981 -11.84 39.81 13.14
CA ILE A 981 -10.99 39.58 11.98
C ILE A 981 -9.58 40.14 12.25
N PRO A 982 -8.50 39.40 11.98
CA PRO A 982 -7.14 39.90 12.14
C PRO A 982 -6.88 41.13 11.28
N ARG A 983 -6.10 42.10 11.78
CA ARG A 983 -5.68 43.29 11.00
C ARG A 983 -4.18 43.26 10.76
N PHE A 984 -3.78 43.52 9.52
CA PHE A 984 -2.38 43.42 9.12
C PHE A 984 -1.78 44.80 8.83
N SER A 985 -0.51 44.96 9.23
CA SER A 985 0.36 45.96 8.62
C SER A 985 0.98 45.37 7.35
N GLU A 986 1.68 46.19 6.57
CA GLU A 986 2.35 45.71 5.36
C GLU A 986 3.40 44.61 5.66
N PHE A 987 4.15 44.75 6.75
CA PHE A 987 5.10 43.74 7.19
C PHE A 987 4.40 42.46 7.67
N THR A 988 3.43 42.59 8.58
CA THR A 988 2.77 41.39 9.14
C THR A 988 1.92 40.65 8.12
N GLY A 989 1.37 41.39 7.15
CA GLY A 989 0.70 40.84 5.98
C GLY A 989 1.66 40.09 5.06
N ARG A 990 2.86 40.63 4.76
CA ARG A 990 3.88 39.95 3.95
C ARG A 990 4.31 38.62 4.58
N VAL A 991 4.51 38.58 5.90
CA VAL A 991 4.84 37.34 6.62
C VAL A 991 3.73 36.30 6.47
N LEU A 992 2.45 36.70 6.61
CA LEU A 992 1.33 35.78 6.39
C LEU A 992 1.32 35.19 4.97
N LEU A 993 1.54 36.04 3.97
CA LEU A 993 1.58 35.60 2.57
C LEU A 993 2.74 34.62 2.30
N LEU A 994 3.90 34.84 2.91
CA LEU A 994 5.03 33.91 2.85
C LEU A 994 4.73 32.58 3.54
N LEU A 995 4.09 32.60 4.73
CA LEU A 995 3.68 31.39 5.45
C LEU A 995 2.66 30.57 4.65
N LEU A 996 1.66 31.22 4.05
CA LEU A 996 0.69 30.55 3.20
C LEU A 996 1.35 30.01 1.92
N GLY A 997 2.25 30.77 1.30
CA GLY A 997 3.01 30.34 0.13
C GLY A 997 3.91 29.13 0.42
N PHE A 998 4.59 29.13 1.57
CA PHE A 998 5.35 27.98 2.05
C PHE A 998 4.44 26.78 2.33
N SER A 999 3.25 27.00 2.88
CA SER A 999 2.27 25.94 3.12
C SER A 999 1.77 25.30 1.80
N VAL A 1000 1.58 26.11 0.75
CA VAL A 1000 1.30 25.60 -0.61
C VAL A 1000 2.46 24.74 -1.10
N TYR A 1001 3.68 25.27 -1.06
CA TYR A 1001 4.88 24.54 -1.51
C TYR A 1001 5.07 23.22 -0.77
N PHE A 1002 5.01 23.24 0.57
CA PHE A 1002 5.17 22.07 1.40
C PHE A 1002 4.10 21.01 1.10
N SER A 1003 2.83 21.43 1.04
CA SER A 1003 1.71 20.50 0.83
C SER A 1003 1.72 19.88 -0.57
N VAL A 1004 2.22 20.58 -1.58
CA VAL A 1004 2.38 20.01 -2.93
C VAL A 1004 3.59 19.08 -2.98
N VAL A 1005 4.75 19.48 -2.48
CA VAL A 1005 6.02 18.74 -2.69
C VAL A 1005 6.20 17.61 -1.68
N TYR A 1006 5.92 17.84 -0.39
CA TYR A 1006 6.18 16.88 0.69
C TYR A 1006 4.90 16.31 1.30
N GLY A 1007 3.77 17.00 1.15
CA GLY A 1007 2.55 16.73 1.92
C GLY A 1007 1.98 15.32 1.74
N VAL A 1008 2.07 14.70 0.56
CA VAL A 1008 1.51 13.36 0.30
C VAL A 1008 2.15 12.29 1.18
N ARG A 1009 3.46 12.39 1.46
CA ARG A 1009 4.17 11.47 2.37
C ARG A 1009 4.31 12.01 3.78
N ASN A 1010 4.10 13.30 4.01
CA ASN A 1010 4.24 13.96 5.31
C ASN A 1010 2.95 14.68 5.75
N LEU A 1011 1.82 13.97 5.75
CA LEU A 1011 0.50 14.58 6.05
C LEU A 1011 0.45 15.21 7.44
N TYR A 1012 1.07 14.61 8.46
CA TYR A 1012 1.13 15.21 9.80
C TYR A 1012 1.74 16.63 9.80
N GLY A 1013 2.66 16.93 8.88
CA GLY A 1013 3.29 18.25 8.73
C GLY A 1013 2.28 19.34 8.33
N ILE A 1014 1.20 18.97 7.63
CA ILE A 1014 0.11 19.89 7.26
C ILE A 1014 -0.57 20.46 8.50
N HIS A 1015 -0.78 19.63 9.54
CA HIS A 1015 -1.36 20.10 10.80
C HIS A 1015 -0.44 21.09 11.52
N ILE A 1016 0.88 20.85 11.51
CA ILE A 1016 1.87 21.76 12.10
C ILE A 1016 1.82 23.12 11.39
N LEU A 1017 1.78 23.14 10.06
CA LEU A 1017 1.66 24.35 9.27
C LEU A 1017 0.35 25.11 9.52
N LEU A 1018 -0.75 24.38 9.64
CA LEU A 1018 -2.04 24.96 10.04
C LEU A 1018 -1.90 25.68 11.39
N ASN A 1019 -1.32 25.02 12.39
CA ASN A 1019 -1.16 25.58 13.72
C ASN A 1019 -0.25 26.83 13.74
N ILE A 1020 0.84 26.85 12.95
CA ILE A 1020 1.71 28.02 12.76
C ILE A 1020 0.94 29.17 12.10
N CYS A 1021 0.18 28.90 11.04
CA CYS A 1021 -0.67 29.91 10.39
C CYS A 1021 -1.69 30.47 11.38
N CYS A 1022 -2.32 29.62 12.19
CA CYS A 1022 -3.29 30.05 13.21
C CYS A 1022 -2.65 30.93 14.28
N ALA A 1023 -1.42 30.63 14.69
CA ALA A 1023 -0.66 31.45 15.64
C ALA A 1023 -0.48 32.88 15.10
N TRP A 1024 -0.08 33.00 13.83
CA TRP A 1024 0.12 34.30 13.19
C TRP A 1024 -1.18 35.09 13.03
N LEU A 1025 -2.26 34.42 12.63
CA LEU A 1025 -3.60 35.02 12.52
C LEU A 1025 -4.09 35.53 13.87
N PHE A 1026 -3.93 34.72 14.93
CA PHE A 1026 -4.33 35.10 16.29
C PHE A 1026 -3.53 36.30 16.81
N MET A 1027 -2.20 36.30 16.64
CA MET A 1027 -1.36 37.43 17.08
C MET A 1027 -1.77 38.76 16.45
N ASN A 1028 -2.16 38.75 15.16
CA ASN A 1028 -2.65 39.95 14.47
C ASN A 1028 -4.12 40.31 14.82
N SER A 1029 -4.86 39.42 15.48
CA SER A 1029 -6.18 39.71 16.06
C SER A 1029 -6.12 40.49 17.39
N LEU A 1030 -4.98 40.41 18.11
CA LEU A 1030 -4.77 41.05 19.41
C LEU A 1030 -4.30 42.51 19.34
N ASN A 1031 -3.88 42.98 18.16
CA ASN A 1031 -3.11 44.20 18.02
C ASN A 1031 -3.95 45.47 18.29
N LYS A 1032 -3.83 46.03 19.50
CA LYS A 1032 -4.64 47.16 20.00
C LYS A 1032 -4.33 48.53 19.36
N LYS A 1033 -3.20 48.71 18.66
CA LYS A 1033 -2.90 49.98 17.94
C LYS A 1033 -3.92 50.33 16.84
N ASN A 1034 -4.84 49.42 16.53
CA ASN A 1034 -5.97 49.61 15.62
C ASN A 1034 -7.35 49.77 16.32
N LEU A 1035 -7.41 49.82 17.66
CA LEU A 1035 -8.65 50.09 18.43
C LEU A 1035 -8.94 51.60 18.57
N GLY A 1036 -7.96 52.47 18.30
CA GLY A 1036 -8.10 53.93 18.42
C GLY A 1036 -8.89 54.63 17.32
N TYR A 1037 -9.42 53.88 16.33
CA TYR A 1037 -10.24 54.44 15.24
C TYR A 1037 -11.74 54.15 15.36
N TYR A 1038 -12.17 53.44 16.41
CA TYR A 1038 -13.59 53.15 16.68
C TYR A 1038 -14.23 54.10 17.70
N SER A 1039 -13.51 55.15 18.12
CA SER A 1039 -14.04 56.21 18.99
C SER A 1039 -14.15 57.58 18.29
N LYS A 1040 -14.32 57.61 16.96
CA LYS A 1040 -14.68 58.84 16.23
C LYS A 1040 -15.75 58.55 15.20
#